data_AF-A0A0N8GPR0-F1
#
_entry.id   AF-A0A0N8GPR0-F1
#
_cell.length_a   1.000
_cell.length_b   1.000
_cell.length_c   1.000
_cell.angle_alpha   90.00
_cell.angle_beta   90.00
_cell.angle_gamma   90.00
#
_symmetry.space_group_name_H-M   'P 1'
#
loop_
_entity.id
_entity.type
_entity.pdbx_description
1 polymer ?
#
loop_
_entity_poly.entity_id
_entity_poly.type
_entity_poly.pdbx_seq_one_letter_code
_entity_poly.pdbx_strand_id
1 'polypeptide(L)'
;MRIESTQRSVCEPFRRVWQANGGAEYFGNPITETVTETNPLTGKIATMQYFEHQLFVLDQASQHVSISPLGQWQASWLLNGTRQASPILALLSGPRRAVRPFEQVEIQVDAGDYVGPASLRIVDSAGQLETSQSLNLTGQSQSLKLQAQGALGQHYAVLLIEGKVSTINSSIYQLTASTSIQTGVAAYDTMPKKVENFLRNDVSSYEYKGYQIRGYRSPDSYLIWLRDHVHQGLGYRYFEHDLTSTLDYFRREQKATGAFDDYFAMVNGEPVQGRIEVEADLEYLFVQGVYQAWQATGDTSWMLEQKPAMLRGINYSLSDPQRWNPDLQLIRRPYTIDTWDFEYGGPTIAPDGKSSPRHWIDEKTRFGIMHGDNTGMAHALALLSKLEVTQANFAQANQWLSRSQQLTKQLNQVAWNGKFYLHNVLEQPFDIPEVDEARQLSLSNSYALNRYGMEASRALAIIDEYYQRRVADSSNLSSEWFSIDPPFPAERFGTTPGWGNQPGEYVNGGRMPLVGGELARGTFRWGQPAYGFDILRRYAQMIEAQGGSYLWYYPAGNPGISGPQTLATDGWGSTAMLAALIEGAAGVNDQAALYQHVQLSPRWIVEPEVQQAQVTARYAASQGYVSYRWQRQTNGFQLDFTGSGQETTLQLFLPNDAPANVKLTINGLASFGHERTLGPSRYLEVRLTKATGTVNVSW
;
A
#
# COMPACT_ATOMS: atom_id res chain seq x y z
N MET A 1 -13.22 -44.91 -20.57
CA MET A 1 -14.32 -44.27 -19.81
C MET A 1 -14.06 -42.77 -19.86
N ARG A 2 -14.96 -41.98 -20.43
CA ARG A 2 -14.78 -40.53 -20.54
C ARG A 2 -15.31 -39.86 -19.28
N ILE A 3 -14.52 -38.97 -18.70
CA ILE A 3 -14.90 -38.19 -17.52
C ILE A 3 -15.44 -36.84 -18.00
N GLU A 4 -16.68 -36.50 -17.61
CA GLU A 4 -17.36 -35.30 -18.11
C GLU A 4 -16.68 -34.00 -17.64
N SER A 5 -16.16 -33.95 -16.42
CA SER A 5 -15.53 -32.75 -15.84
C SER A 5 -14.25 -32.35 -16.55
N THR A 6 -13.43 -33.31 -17.00
CA THR A 6 -12.15 -33.03 -17.67
C THR A 6 -12.16 -33.32 -19.16
N GLN A 7 -13.24 -33.91 -19.68
CA GLN A 7 -13.38 -34.37 -21.06
C GLN A 7 -12.29 -35.36 -21.50
N ARG A 8 -11.56 -35.98 -20.55
CA ARG A 8 -10.50 -36.96 -20.81
C ARG A 8 -10.97 -38.39 -20.60
N SER A 9 -10.31 -39.32 -21.27
CA SER A 9 -10.62 -40.75 -21.16
C SER A 9 -9.64 -41.50 -20.24
N VAL A 10 -10.18 -42.30 -19.33
CA VAL A 10 -9.40 -43.34 -18.62
C VAL A 10 -9.63 -44.67 -19.34
N CYS A 11 -8.58 -45.21 -19.94
CA CYS A 11 -8.60 -46.44 -20.72
C CYS A 11 -7.85 -47.57 -20.00
N GLU A 12 -8.05 -48.81 -20.42
CA GLU A 12 -7.24 -49.93 -19.92
C GLU A 12 -5.77 -49.72 -20.32
N PRO A 13 -4.79 -50.09 -19.47
CA PRO A 13 -4.95 -50.78 -18.17
C PRO A 13 -5.21 -49.85 -16.97
N PHE A 14 -5.09 -48.52 -17.13
CA PHE A 14 -5.22 -47.55 -16.03
C PHE A 14 -6.63 -47.50 -15.42
N ARG A 15 -7.66 -47.69 -16.25
CA ARG A 15 -9.06 -47.71 -15.82
C ARG A 15 -9.31 -48.73 -14.72
N ARG A 16 -8.82 -49.95 -14.89
CA ARG A 16 -9.01 -51.03 -13.91
C ARG A 16 -8.44 -50.66 -12.54
N VAL A 17 -7.23 -50.12 -12.51
CA VAL A 17 -6.57 -49.71 -11.27
C VAL A 17 -7.28 -48.51 -10.64
N TRP A 18 -7.66 -47.52 -11.45
CA TRP A 18 -8.38 -46.34 -10.99
C TRP A 18 -9.73 -46.71 -10.36
N GLN A 19 -10.52 -47.57 -11.00
CA GLN A 19 -11.82 -48.01 -10.47
C GLN A 19 -11.69 -48.91 -9.23
N ALA A 20 -10.70 -49.81 -9.21
CA ALA A 20 -10.51 -50.74 -8.10
C ALA A 20 -10.02 -50.07 -6.80
N ASN A 21 -9.42 -48.88 -6.88
CA ASN A 21 -8.79 -48.21 -5.74
C ASN A 21 -9.45 -46.86 -5.41
N GLY A 22 -10.75 -46.72 -5.70
CA GLY A 22 -11.56 -45.59 -5.23
C GLY A 22 -11.68 -44.38 -6.19
N GLY A 23 -11.15 -44.49 -7.41
CA GLY A 23 -11.46 -43.58 -8.52
C GLY A 23 -11.14 -42.11 -8.26
N ALA A 24 -12.04 -41.23 -8.69
CA ALA A 24 -11.86 -39.78 -8.61
C ALA A 24 -11.70 -39.27 -7.16
N GLU A 25 -12.33 -39.95 -6.19
CA GLU A 25 -12.25 -39.57 -4.78
C GLU A 25 -10.80 -39.63 -4.26
N TYR A 26 -10.03 -40.63 -4.67
CA TYR A 26 -8.66 -40.85 -4.20
C TYR A 26 -7.59 -40.32 -5.15
N PHE A 27 -7.79 -40.47 -6.47
CA PHE A 27 -6.77 -40.12 -7.47
C PHE A 27 -7.05 -38.80 -8.19
N GLY A 28 -8.27 -38.28 -8.06
CA GLY A 28 -8.75 -37.16 -8.88
C GLY A 28 -9.12 -37.59 -10.30
N ASN A 29 -9.62 -36.62 -11.06
CA ASN A 29 -9.97 -36.80 -12.47
C ASN A 29 -8.71 -36.81 -13.36
N PRO A 30 -8.74 -37.48 -14.52
CA PRO A 30 -7.65 -37.46 -15.49
C PRO A 30 -7.46 -36.06 -16.07
N ILE A 31 -6.24 -35.55 -16.02
CA ILE A 31 -5.84 -34.26 -16.61
C ILE A 31 -5.40 -34.45 -18.07
N THR A 32 -4.83 -35.61 -18.39
CA THR A 32 -4.31 -35.95 -19.72
C THR A 32 -4.98 -37.21 -20.28
N GLU A 33 -4.85 -37.40 -21.59
CA GLU A 33 -4.90 -38.74 -22.19
C GLU A 33 -3.64 -39.54 -21.82
N THR A 34 -3.56 -40.81 -22.20
CA THR A 34 -2.31 -41.58 -22.03
C THR A 34 -1.21 -41.00 -22.91
N VAL A 35 -0.07 -40.68 -22.31
CA VAL A 35 1.12 -40.18 -23.00
C VAL A 35 2.22 -41.23 -22.96
N THR A 36 3.13 -41.20 -23.93
CA THR A 36 4.34 -42.05 -23.92
C THR A 36 5.55 -41.14 -23.98
N GLU A 37 6.31 -41.11 -22.90
CA GLU A 37 7.44 -40.21 -22.71
C GLU A 37 8.46 -40.84 -21.77
N THR A 38 9.64 -40.23 -21.66
CA THR A 38 10.69 -40.71 -20.76
C THR A 38 10.26 -40.54 -19.31
N ASN A 39 10.04 -41.66 -18.61
CA ASN A 39 9.75 -41.69 -17.18
C ASN A 39 10.95 -41.12 -16.41
N PRO A 40 10.79 -40.00 -15.68
CA PRO A 40 11.89 -39.32 -15.02
C PRO A 40 12.46 -40.06 -13.80
N LEU A 41 11.77 -41.09 -13.29
CA LEU A 41 12.24 -41.94 -12.18
C LEU A 41 13.16 -43.08 -12.66
N THR A 42 12.97 -43.54 -13.90
CA THR A 42 13.69 -44.70 -14.43
C THR A 42 14.57 -44.37 -15.63
N GLY A 43 14.42 -43.17 -16.21
CA GLY A 43 15.08 -42.77 -17.46
C GLY A 43 14.61 -43.54 -18.69
N LYS A 44 13.56 -44.37 -18.56
CA LYS A 44 13.05 -45.23 -19.63
C LYS A 44 11.76 -44.65 -20.19
N ILE A 45 11.52 -44.82 -21.49
CA ILE A 45 10.24 -44.48 -22.10
C ILE A 45 9.15 -45.38 -21.51
N ALA A 46 8.07 -44.77 -21.02
CA ALA A 46 6.93 -45.48 -20.45
C ALA A 46 5.61 -44.81 -20.88
N THR A 47 4.54 -45.60 -20.88
CA THR A 47 3.18 -45.10 -21.10
C THR A 47 2.61 -44.67 -19.74
N MET A 48 2.10 -43.44 -19.65
CA MET A 48 1.69 -42.81 -18.38
C MET A 48 0.39 -42.02 -18.55
N GLN A 49 -0.31 -41.73 -17.45
CA GLN A 49 -1.49 -40.86 -17.43
C GLN A 49 -1.56 -40.04 -16.13
N TYR A 50 -1.79 -38.73 -16.26
CA TYR A 50 -1.84 -37.79 -15.15
C TYR A 50 -3.27 -37.61 -14.63
N PHE A 51 -3.41 -37.64 -13.30
CA PHE A 51 -4.64 -37.35 -12.57
C PHE A 51 -4.39 -36.18 -11.60
N GLU A 52 -5.45 -35.54 -11.10
CA GLU A 52 -5.33 -34.38 -10.20
C GLU A 52 -4.49 -34.65 -8.96
N HIS A 53 -4.50 -35.89 -8.45
CA HIS A 53 -3.76 -36.25 -7.23
C HIS A 53 -2.62 -37.25 -7.45
N GLN A 54 -2.55 -37.94 -8.60
CA GLN A 54 -1.53 -38.99 -8.85
C GLN A 54 -1.14 -39.14 -10.32
N LEU A 55 -0.03 -39.84 -10.58
CA LEU A 55 0.40 -40.29 -11.91
C LEU A 55 0.35 -41.80 -11.98
N PHE A 56 -0.23 -42.37 -13.03
CA PHE A 56 -0.17 -43.80 -13.28
C PHE A 56 0.88 -44.09 -14.34
N VAL A 57 1.70 -45.10 -14.12
CA VAL A 57 2.78 -45.52 -15.03
C VAL A 57 2.62 -46.99 -15.37
N LEU A 58 2.62 -47.31 -16.65
CA LEU A 58 2.60 -48.69 -17.14
C LEU A 58 4.03 -49.21 -17.34
N ASP A 59 4.39 -50.27 -16.62
CA ASP A 59 5.55 -51.08 -16.97
C ASP A 59 5.20 -51.99 -18.14
N GLN A 60 5.81 -51.74 -19.30
CA GLN A 60 5.52 -52.49 -20.52
C GLN A 60 5.91 -53.97 -20.43
N ALA A 61 6.90 -54.33 -19.61
CA ALA A 61 7.38 -55.71 -19.50
C ALA A 61 6.46 -56.58 -18.63
N SER A 62 5.95 -56.03 -17.53
CA SER A 62 5.09 -56.76 -16.58
C SER A 62 3.59 -56.50 -16.79
N GLN A 63 3.23 -55.52 -17.65
CA GLN A 63 1.87 -54.99 -17.79
C GLN A 63 1.28 -54.47 -16.47
N HIS A 64 2.14 -54.21 -15.47
CA HIS A 64 1.75 -53.72 -14.18
C HIS A 64 1.64 -52.19 -14.21
N VAL A 65 0.53 -51.66 -13.69
CA VAL A 65 0.36 -50.22 -13.48
C VAL A 65 0.86 -49.87 -12.09
N SER A 66 1.91 -49.06 -12.00
CA SER A 66 2.35 -48.46 -10.75
C SER A 66 1.72 -47.08 -10.57
N ILE A 67 1.32 -46.78 -9.35
CA ILE A 67 0.88 -45.45 -8.95
C ILE A 67 2.13 -44.70 -8.51
N SER A 68 2.54 -43.72 -9.31
CA SER A 68 3.66 -42.85 -9.03
C SER A 68 3.21 -41.72 -8.10
N PRO A 69 3.96 -41.42 -7.03
CA PRO A 69 3.66 -40.34 -6.11
C PRO A 69 4.01 -39.01 -6.80
N LEU A 70 3.19 -38.56 -7.76
CA LEU A 70 3.43 -37.31 -8.48
C LEU A 70 3.46 -36.10 -7.54
N GLY A 71 2.80 -36.21 -6.38
CA GLY A 71 2.99 -35.31 -5.24
C GLY A 71 4.46 -35.09 -4.91
N GLN A 72 5.32 -36.12 -4.92
CA GLN A 72 6.78 -35.98 -4.70
C GLN A 72 7.51 -35.21 -5.81
N TRP A 73 6.97 -35.17 -7.04
CA TRP A 73 7.65 -34.54 -8.18
C TRP A 73 7.35 -33.03 -8.28
N GLN A 74 6.08 -32.63 -8.08
CA GLN A 74 5.74 -31.20 -7.91
C GLN A 74 6.25 -30.65 -6.56
N ALA A 75 6.44 -31.51 -5.56
CA ALA A 75 7.04 -31.22 -4.25
C ALA A 75 8.58 -31.28 -4.25
N SER A 76 9.26 -31.30 -5.40
CA SER A 76 10.74 -31.36 -5.40
C SER A 76 11.39 -30.27 -4.54
N TRP A 77 10.75 -29.09 -4.44
CA TRP A 77 11.10 -28.02 -3.50
C TRP A 77 10.79 -28.35 -2.02
N LEU A 78 9.66 -29.01 -1.71
CA LEU A 78 9.34 -29.51 -0.35
C LEU A 78 10.36 -30.55 0.15
N LEU A 79 10.84 -31.38 -0.78
CA LEU A 79 11.63 -32.56 -0.46
C LEU A 79 13.14 -32.29 -0.38
N ASN A 80 13.61 -31.12 -0.82
CA ASN A 80 15.03 -30.74 -0.87
C ASN A 80 15.93 -31.87 -1.42
N GLY A 81 15.50 -32.49 -2.52
CA GLY A 81 16.22 -33.60 -3.17
C GLY A 81 15.95 -35.02 -2.63
N THR A 82 15.18 -35.17 -1.54
CA THR A 82 14.85 -36.47 -0.95
C THR A 82 13.68 -37.14 -1.68
N ARG A 83 13.94 -38.20 -2.47
CA ARG A 83 12.89 -38.87 -3.28
C ARG A 83 12.49 -40.26 -2.78
N GLN A 84 13.08 -40.73 -1.69
CA GLN A 84 12.81 -42.07 -1.16
C GLN A 84 11.61 -42.06 -0.22
N ALA A 85 10.65 -42.96 -0.46
CA ALA A 85 9.54 -43.20 0.44
C ALA A 85 9.99 -43.97 1.68
N SER A 86 9.46 -43.60 2.85
CA SER A 86 9.63 -44.37 4.08
C SER A 86 8.71 -45.59 4.02
N PRO A 87 9.12 -46.77 4.53
CA PRO A 87 8.20 -47.88 4.75
C PRO A 87 7.20 -47.60 5.88
N ILE A 88 7.43 -46.56 6.66
CA ILE A 88 6.60 -46.14 7.80
C ILE A 88 5.69 -45.02 7.34
N LEU A 89 4.38 -45.28 7.35
CA LEU A 89 3.36 -44.31 7.00
C LEU A 89 2.89 -43.59 8.25
N ALA A 90 2.74 -42.27 8.14
CA ALA A 90 2.25 -41.42 9.21
C ALA A 90 1.07 -40.58 8.75
N LEU A 91 0.26 -40.15 9.69
CA LEU A 91 -0.79 -39.15 9.51
C LEU A 91 -0.30 -37.81 10.07
N LEU A 92 -0.48 -36.75 9.26
CA LEU A 92 -0.35 -35.37 9.71
C LEU A 92 -1.72 -34.71 9.66
N SER A 93 -2.10 -34.02 10.73
CA SER A 93 -3.28 -33.17 10.71
C SER A 93 -3.02 -31.85 11.44
N GLY A 94 -3.65 -30.79 10.96
CA GLY A 94 -3.59 -29.46 11.56
C GLY A 94 -4.99 -28.85 11.69
N PRO A 95 -5.08 -27.57 12.06
CA PRO A 95 -6.36 -26.91 12.28
C PRO A 95 -7.18 -26.83 10.99
N ARG A 96 -8.46 -27.23 11.06
CA ARG A 96 -9.43 -27.16 9.94
C ARG A 96 -10.03 -25.76 9.73
N ARG A 97 -9.35 -24.70 10.17
CA ARG A 97 -9.79 -23.31 10.06
C ARG A 97 -8.65 -22.43 9.59
N ALA A 98 -9.01 -21.25 9.09
CA ALA A 98 -8.03 -20.21 8.84
C ALA A 98 -7.34 -19.80 10.15
N VAL A 99 -6.02 -19.60 10.06
CA VAL A 99 -5.16 -19.12 11.15
C VAL A 99 -4.59 -17.76 10.78
N ARG A 100 -4.22 -16.97 11.79
CA ARG A 100 -3.64 -15.64 11.62
C ARG A 100 -2.11 -15.67 11.83
N PRO A 101 -1.37 -14.68 11.30
CA PRO A 101 0.04 -14.53 11.59
C PRO A 101 0.30 -14.50 13.10
N PHE A 102 1.33 -15.22 13.53
CA PHE A 102 1.73 -15.43 14.92
C PHE A 102 0.78 -16.22 15.82
N GLU A 103 -0.30 -16.75 15.27
CA GLU A 103 -1.17 -17.66 16.00
C GLU A 103 -0.45 -18.99 16.25
N GLN A 104 -0.60 -19.55 17.46
CA GLN A 104 -0.11 -20.90 17.74
C GLN A 104 -1.02 -21.92 17.06
N VAL A 105 -0.42 -22.82 16.28
CA VAL A 105 -1.10 -23.93 15.61
C VAL A 105 -0.57 -25.25 16.15
N GLU A 106 -1.47 -26.21 16.32
CA GLU A 106 -1.16 -27.55 16.79
C GLU A 106 -1.21 -28.53 15.60
N ILE A 107 -0.08 -29.19 15.35
CA ILE A 107 0.04 -30.24 14.34
C ILE A 107 0.10 -31.59 15.04
N GLN A 108 -0.84 -32.47 14.74
CA GLN A 108 -0.82 -33.85 15.19
C GLN A 108 0.01 -34.69 14.23
N VAL A 109 0.93 -35.47 14.79
CA VAL A 109 1.75 -36.45 14.09
C VAL A 109 1.47 -37.82 14.68
N ASP A 110 0.99 -38.74 13.86
CA ASP A 110 0.76 -40.14 14.25
C ASP A 110 1.48 -41.07 13.28
N ALA A 111 2.49 -41.79 13.76
CA ALA A 111 3.26 -42.77 12.98
C ALA A 111 3.05 -44.21 13.50
N GLY A 112 1.92 -44.47 14.16
CA GLY A 112 1.65 -45.74 14.83
C GLY A 112 2.70 -46.05 15.90
N ASP A 113 3.18 -47.29 15.92
CA ASP A 113 4.13 -47.79 16.93
C ASP A 113 5.60 -47.38 16.67
N TYR A 114 5.87 -46.52 15.67
CA TYR A 114 7.24 -46.11 15.37
C TYR A 114 7.85 -45.25 16.50
N VAL A 115 9.01 -45.69 16.98
CA VAL A 115 9.84 -44.97 17.94
C VAL A 115 11.16 -44.62 17.29
N GLY A 116 11.47 -43.34 17.16
CA GLY A 116 12.72 -42.92 16.53
C GLY A 116 12.71 -41.50 15.97
N PRO A 117 13.81 -41.10 15.32
CA PRO A 117 13.99 -39.75 14.81
C PRO A 117 13.12 -39.49 13.58
N ALA A 118 12.46 -38.34 13.56
CA ALA A 118 11.73 -37.81 12.43
C ALA A 118 12.04 -36.31 12.23
N SER A 119 11.65 -35.76 11.09
CA SER A 119 11.74 -34.34 10.81
C SER A 119 10.44 -33.86 10.17
N LEU A 120 9.79 -32.90 10.81
CA LEU A 120 8.62 -32.20 10.25
C LEU A 120 9.07 -30.92 9.58
N ARG A 121 8.67 -30.73 8.32
CA ARG A 121 8.87 -29.50 7.57
C ARG A 121 7.52 -28.88 7.26
N ILE A 122 7.38 -27.59 7.55
CA ILE A 122 6.24 -26.79 7.11
C ILE A 122 6.70 -25.84 6.02
N VAL A 123 5.91 -25.70 4.98
CA VAL A 123 6.16 -24.78 3.89
C VAL A 123 4.91 -23.95 3.61
N ASP A 124 5.12 -22.67 3.38
CA ASP A 124 4.08 -21.73 3.02
C ASP A 124 3.52 -21.91 1.60
N SER A 125 2.53 -21.09 1.27
CA SER A 125 1.85 -21.10 -0.02
C SER A 125 2.74 -20.69 -1.20
N ALA A 126 3.87 -20.03 -0.94
CA ALA A 126 4.85 -19.61 -1.93
C ALA A 126 5.98 -20.64 -2.12
N GLY A 127 5.93 -21.77 -1.41
CA GLY A 127 6.94 -22.82 -1.49
C GLY A 127 8.19 -22.56 -0.64
N GLN A 128 8.15 -21.60 0.29
CA GLN A 128 9.27 -21.27 1.17
C GLN A 128 9.22 -22.04 2.48
N LEU A 129 10.33 -22.72 2.82
CA LEU A 129 10.45 -23.45 4.08
C LEU A 129 10.26 -22.52 5.27
N GLU A 130 9.15 -22.70 5.97
CA GLU A 130 8.76 -21.91 7.14
C GLU A 130 9.51 -22.39 8.37
N THR A 131 9.44 -23.70 8.63
CA THR A 131 10.10 -24.35 9.75
C THR A 131 10.51 -25.78 9.41
N SER A 132 11.58 -26.25 10.04
CA SER A 132 12.03 -27.63 9.97
C SER A 132 12.42 -28.07 11.39
N GLN A 133 11.60 -28.92 11.99
CA GLN A 133 11.79 -29.38 13.37
C GLN A 133 12.20 -30.85 13.38
N SER A 134 13.25 -31.18 14.14
CA SER A 134 13.59 -32.56 14.46
C SER A 134 12.74 -33.06 15.61
N LEU A 135 12.26 -34.29 15.50
CA LEU A 135 11.32 -34.93 16.41
C LEU A 135 11.86 -36.29 16.81
N ASN A 136 11.52 -36.75 18.01
CA ASN A 136 11.66 -38.15 18.40
C ASN A 136 10.26 -38.71 18.67
N LEU A 137 9.76 -39.51 17.73
CA LEU A 137 8.46 -40.14 17.82
C LEU A 137 8.51 -41.24 18.89
N THR A 138 7.42 -41.40 19.64
CA THR A 138 7.36 -42.24 20.86
C THR A 138 6.42 -43.44 20.71
N GLY A 139 6.02 -43.80 19.48
CA GLY A 139 5.03 -44.86 19.24
C GLY A 139 3.60 -44.49 19.65
N GLN A 140 3.31 -43.18 19.71
CA GLN A 140 1.99 -42.61 20.02
C GLN A 140 1.83 -41.30 19.25
N SER A 141 0.57 -40.85 19.06
CA SER A 141 0.28 -39.54 18.48
C SER A 141 0.90 -38.43 19.33
N GLN A 142 1.59 -37.49 18.67
CA GLN A 142 2.23 -36.33 19.29
C GLN A 142 1.66 -35.03 18.76
N SER A 143 1.42 -34.06 19.65
CA SER A 143 1.01 -32.70 19.29
C SER A 143 2.22 -31.77 19.27
N LEU A 144 2.42 -31.06 18.15
CA LEU A 144 3.49 -30.10 17.97
C LEU A 144 2.92 -28.70 17.84
N LYS A 145 3.41 -27.80 18.70
CA LYS A 145 3.05 -26.38 18.66
C LYS A 145 4.05 -25.63 17.80
N LEU A 146 3.56 -24.95 16.78
CA LEU A 146 4.33 -24.02 15.97
C LEU A 146 3.58 -22.71 15.82
N GLN A 147 4.28 -21.67 15.40
CA GLN A 147 3.74 -20.34 15.25
C GLN A 147 3.54 -20.06 13.75
N ALA A 148 2.31 -19.77 13.34
CA ALA A 148 2.00 -19.59 11.92
C ALA A 148 2.65 -18.32 11.35
N GLN A 149 3.38 -18.46 10.25
CA GLN A 149 4.14 -17.40 9.59
C GLN A 149 4.33 -17.73 8.09
N GLY A 150 4.89 -16.84 7.28
CA GLY A 150 5.14 -17.07 5.85
C GLY A 150 4.04 -16.51 4.93
N ALA A 151 4.03 -16.88 3.65
CA ALA A 151 3.07 -16.35 2.68
C ALA A 151 1.60 -16.77 2.96
N LEU A 152 0.63 -15.89 2.67
CA LEU A 152 -0.80 -16.19 2.86
C LEU A 152 -1.28 -17.30 1.93
N GLY A 153 -2.19 -18.14 2.41
CA GLY A 153 -2.75 -19.27 1.65
C GLY A 153 -2.50 -20.62 2.31
N GLN A 154 -2.60 -21.68 1.51
CA GLN A 154 -2.46 -23.05 1.99
C GLN A 154 -1.00 -23.36 2.33
N HIS A 155 -0.79 -23.88 3.53
CA HIS A 155 0.49 -24.40 3.97
C HIS A 155 0.54 -25.91 3.82
N TYR A 156 1.74 -26.41 3.62
CA TYR A 156 2.05 -27.81 3.35
C TYR A 156 2.92 -28.34 4.48
N ALA A 157 2.76 -29.62 4.82
CA ALA A 157 3.60 -30.30 5.79
C ALA A 157 4.20 -31.58 5.21
N VAL A 158 5.47 -31.82 5.50
CA VAL A 158 6.15 -33.07 5.15
C VAL A 158 6.76 -33.68 6.40
N LEU A 159 6.44 -34.94 6.67
CA LEU A 159 7.14 -35.72 7.68
C LEU A 159 8.18 -36.62 7.01
N LEU A 160 9.41 -36.51 7.47
CA LEU A 160 10.51 -37.39 7.08
C LEU A 160 10.85 -38.31 8.26
N ILE A 161 10.92 -39.62 8.00
CA ILE A 161 11.44 -40.61 8.97
C ILE A 161 12.73 -41.16 8.39
N GLU A 162 13.82 -41.08 9.16
CA GLU A 162 15.17 -41.47 8.69
C GLU A 162 15.58 -40.81 7.37
N GLY A 163 15.15 -39.55 7.16
CA GLY A 163 15.40 -38.82 5.92
C GLY A 163 14.65 -39.36 4.70
N LYS A 164 13.58 -40.15 4.88
CA LYS A 164 12.68 -40.62 3.81
C LYS A 164 11.28 -40.08 4.03
N VAL A 165 10.54 -39.83 2.95
CA VAL A 165 9.20 -39.23 3.01
C VAL A 165 8.20 -40.24 3.59
N SER A 166 7.69 -39.95 4.78
CA SER A 166 6.65 -40.76 5.43
C SER A 166 5.26 -40.30 5.02
N THR A 167 5.03 -38.99 5.00
CA THR A 167 3.74 -38.42 4.58
C THR A 167 3.89 -36.96 4.13
N ILE A 168 2.97 -36.52 3.28
CA ILE A 168 2.82 -35.14 2.83
C ILE A 168 1.35 -34.76 3.07
N ASN A 169 1.13 -33.68 3.80
CA ASN A 169 -0.19 -33.06 3.92
C ASN A 169 -0.18 -31.75 3.12
N SER A 170 -1.05 -31.66 2.10
CA SER A 170 -1.09 -30.52 1.18
C SER A 170 -1.96 -29.34 1.65
N SER A 171 -2.57 -29.45 2.83
CA SER A 171 -3.36 -28.39 3.45
C SER A 171 -3.32 -28.58 4.97
N ILE A 172 -2.15 -28.34 5.56
CA ILE A 172 -1.96 -28.51 7.00
C ILE A 172 -2.69 -27.41 7.78
N TYR A 173 -2.68 -26.19 7.25
CA TYR A 173 -3.56 -25.07 7.62
C TYR A 173 -3.60 -24.03 6.51
N GLN A 174 -4.55 -23.10 6.60
CA GLN A 174 -4.63 -21.92 5.73
C GLN A 174 -4.29 -20.65 6.52
N LEU A 175 -3.25 -19.94 6.12
CA LEU A 175 -2.89 -18.64 6.71
C LEU A 175 -3.66 -17.52 6.02
N THR A 176 -4.30 -16.66 6.81
CA THR A 176 -5.05 -15.49 6.32
C THR A 176 -4.73 -14.26 7.15
N ALA A 177 -4.80 -13.08 6.55
CA ALA A 177 -4.55 -11.81 7.22
C ALA A 177 -5.58 -10.74 6.82
N SER A 178 -5.76 -9.78 7.72
CA SER A 178 -6.51 -8.55 7.52
C SER A 178 -5.71 -7.40 8.13
N THR A 179 -5.78 -6.22 7.53
CA THR A 179 -5.12 -5.03 8.09
C THR A 179 -5.65 -4.74 9.49
N SER A 180 -4.77 -4.63 10.48
CA SER A 180 -5.12 -4.43 11.88
C SER A 180 -3.95 -3.88 12.69
N ILE A 181 -4.25 -3.05 13.68
CA ILE A 181 -3.29 -2.55 14.68
C ILE A 181 -3.87 -2.80 16.07
N GLN A 182 -3.08 -3.38 16.96
CA GLN A 182 -3.43 -3.63 18.35
C GLN A 182 -2.26 -3.23 19.22
N THR A 183 -2.45 -2.22 20.05
CA THR A 183 -1.40 -1.60 20.88
C THR A 183 -1.80 -1.52 22.36
N GLY A 184 -3.10 -1.69 22.65
CA GLY A 184 -3.68 -1.41 23.96
C GLY A 184 -4.10 0.05 24.15
N VAL A 185 -3.81 0.92 23.19
CA VAL A 185 -4.20 2.34 23.20
C VAL A 185 -5.35 2.57 22.21
N ALA A 186 -6.51 2.94 22.73
CA ALA A 186 -7.75 3.05 21.95
C ALA A 186 -7.66 4.01 20.75
N ALA A 187 -6.85 5.07 20.88
CA ALA A 187 -6.61 6.04 19.81
C ALA A 187 -6.05 5.40 18.54
N TYR A 188 -5.22 4.37 18.68
CA TYR A 188 -4.59 3.67 17.55
C TYR A 188 -5.40 2.43 17.15
N ASP A 189 -5.90 1.69 18.14
CA ASP A 189 -6.55 0.39 17.91
C ASP A 189 -7.90 0.52 17.18
N THR A 190 -8.64 1.60 17.43
CA THR A 190 -9.97 1.83 16.81
C THR A 190 -9.91 2.51 15.46
N MET A 191 -8.82 3.22 15.16
CA MET A 191 -8.71 4.09 13.98
C MET A 191 -8.84 3.32 12.66
N PRO A 192 -8.14 2.19 12.41
CA PRO A 192 -8.27 1.45 11.16
C PRO A 192 -9.71 1.05 10.84
N LYS A 193 -10.47 0.60 11.85
CA LYS A 193 -11.86 0.18 11.65
C LYS A 193 -12.81 1.35 11.40
N LYS A 194 -12.60 2.48 12.09
CA LYS A 194 -13.38 3.71 11.86
C LYS A 194 -13.16 4.24 10.45
N VAL A 195 -11.90 4.32 10.00
CA VAL A 195 -11.56 4.75 8.65
C VAL A 195 -12.11 3.78 7.60
N GLU A 196 -11.99 2.47 7.80
CA GLU A 196 -12.62 1.48 6.91
C GLU A 196 -14.13 1.73 6.75
N ASN A 197 -14.83 2.03 7.85
CA ASN A 197 -16.26 2.32 7.80
C ASN A 197 -16.56 3.62 7.04
N PHE A 198 -15.73 4.67 7.19
CA PHE A 198 -15.86 5.90 6.41
C PHE A 198 -15.71 5.62 4.91
N LEU A 199 -14.60 4.97 4.53
CA LEU A 199 -14.30 4.63 3.15
C LEU A 199 -15.39 3.77 2.50
N ARG A 200 -15.99 2.81 3.21
CA ARG A 200 -17.10 2.01 2.65
C ARG A 200 -18.31 2.85 2.21
N ASN A 201 -18.53 4.03 2.78
CA ASN A 201 -19.62 4.94 2.41
C ASN A 201 -19.26 5.88 1.25
N ASP A 202 -17.98 5.96 0.90
CA ASP A 202 -17.46 6.85 -0.15
C ASP A 202 -17.20 6.08 -1.47
N VAL A 203 -17.69 4.84 -1.60
CA VAL A 203 -17.57 4.05 -2.83
C VAL A 203 -18.76 4.25 -3.76
N SER A 204 -18.46 4.55 -5.02
CA SER A 204 -19.41 4.52 -6.14
C SER A 204 -19.12 3.34 -7.06
N SER A 205 -20.16 2.77 -7.65
CA SER A 205 -20.02 1.67 -8.62
C SER A 205 -20.94 1.87 -9.81
N TYR A 206 -20.38 1.67 -11.00
CA TYR A 206 -21.05 1.93 -12.27
C TYR A 206 -20.78 0.79 -13.25
N GLU A 207 -21.72 0.56 -14.18
CA GLU A 207 -21.48 -0.24 -15.38
C GLU A 207 -21.38 0.70 -16.58
N TYR A 208 -20.33 0.55 -17.39
CA TYR A 208 -20.11 1.40 -18.56
C TYR A 208 -19.46 0.60 -19.69
N LYS A 209 -20.12 0.59 -20.85
CA LYS A 209 -19.67 -0.12 -22.07
C LYS A 209 -19.24 -1.59 -21.81
N GLY A 210 -19.93 -2.28 -20.91
CA GLY A 210 -19.66 -3.68 -20.56
C GLY A 210 -18.58 -3.92 -19.51
N TYR A 211 -18.06 -2.86 -18.87
CA TYR A 211 -17.09 -2.96 -17.77
C TYR A 211 -17.68 -2.39 -16.48
N GLN A 212 -17.30 -2.99 -15.36
CA GLN A 212 -17.61 -2.46 -14.03
C GLN A 212 -16.54 -1.44 -13.63
N ILE A 213 -16.99 -0.32 -13.08
CA ILE A 213 -16.14 0.74 -12.53
C ILE A 213 -16.46 0.87 -11.06
N ARG A 214 -15.42 0.83 -10.23
CA ARG A 214 -15.50 1.04 -8.80
C ARG A 214 -14.53 2.16 -8.43
N GLY A 215 -15.06 3.24 -7.88
CA GLY A 215 -14.28 4.44 -7.59
C GLY A 215 -14.76 5.16 -6.35
N TYR A 216 -13.99 6.18 -5.96
CA TYR A 216 -14.13 6.81 -4.65
C TYR A 216 -14.61 8.24 -4.87
N ARG A 217 -15.78 8.56 -4.31
CA ARG A 217 -16.34 9.89 -4.40
C ARG A 217 -15.74 10.80 -3.34
N SER A 218 -15.83 12.10 -3.54
CA SER A 218 -15.52 13.07 -2.50
C SER A 218 -16.60 13.06 -1.40
N PRO A 219 -16.29 13.38 -0.13
CA PRO A 219 -17.32 13.53 0.89
C PRO A 219 -18.31 14.66 0.59
N ASP A 220 -17.97 15.66 -0.23
CA ASP A 220 -18.83 16.80 -0.56
C ASP A 220 -19.54 16.72 -1.93
N SER A 221 -19.26 15.69 -2.73
CA SER A 221 -19.84 15.49 -4.07
C SER A 221 -20.05 14.01 -4.40
N TYR A 222 -21.05 13.68 -5.23
CA TYR A 222 -21.25 12.31 -5.73
C TYR A 222 -20.31 11.93 -6.89
N LEU A 223 -19.55 12.89 -7.43
CA LEU A 223 -18.63 12.69 -8.54
C LEU A 223 -17.40 11.88 -8.09
N ILE A 224 -16.86 11.06 -9.00
CA ILE A 224 -15.52 10.47 -8.85
C ILE A 224 -14.54 11.47 -9.43
N TRP A 225 -13.74 12.10 -8.57
CA TRP A 225 -12.60 12.94 -8.97
C TRP A 225 -11.33 12.12 -8.99
N LEU A 226 -10.47 12.30 -10.00
CA LEU A 226 -9.19 11.60 -10.10
C LEU A 226 -8.31 11.90 -8.88
N ARG A 227 -8.25 13.17 -8.45
CA ARG A 227 -7.52 13.61 -7.26
C ARG A 227 -7.95 12.86 -6.01
N ASP A 228 -9.24 12.92 -5.70
CA ASP A 228 -9.83 12.26 -4.55
C ASP A 228 -9.61 10.75 -4.62
N HIS A 229 -9.84 10.13 -5.78
CA HIS A 229 -9.61 8.70 -5.97
C HIS A 229 -8.17 8.29 -5.66
N VAL A 230 -7.20 9.06 -6.15
CA VAL A 230 -5.76 8.79 -5.94
C VAL A 230 -5.36 9.01 -4.48
N HIS A 231 -5.79 10.11 -3.86
CA HIS A 231 -5.43 10.38 -2.47
C HIS A 231 -6.12 9.43 -1.48
N GLN A 232 -7.40 9.12 -1.69
CA GLN A 232 -8.10 8.11 -0.90
C GLN A 232 -7.56 6.69 -1.17
N GLY A 233 -6.96 6.44 -2.34
CA GLY A 233 -6.30 5.18 -2.70
C GLY A 233 -5.23 4.71 -1.70
N LEU A 234 -4.58 5.64 -0.99
CA LEU A 234 -3.64 5.34 0.10
C LEU A 234 -4.27 4.49 1.22
N GLY A 235 -5.57 4.65 1.45
CA GLY A 235 -6.35 3.97 2.49
C GLY A 235 -7.13 2.80 1.91
N TYR A 236 -7.82 3.01 0.77
CA TYR A 236 -8.59 1.96 0.11
C TYR A 236 -7.78 0.73 -0.25
N ARG A 237 -6.48 0.85 -0.54
CA ARG A 237 -5.62 -0.32 -0.83
C ARG A 237 -5.62 -1.40 0.25
N TYR A 238 -5.97 -1.06 1.49
CA TYR A 238 -6.07 -2.02 2.61
C TYR A 238 -7.42 -2.74 2.70
N PHE A 239 -8.45 -2.27 2.01
CA PHE A 239 -9.84 -2.72 2.19
C PHE A 239 -10.59 -3.00 0.88
N GLU A 240 -10.15 -2.42 -0.23
CA GLU A 240 -10.76 -2.55 -1.55
C GLU A 240 -10.03 -3.56 -2.43
N HIS A 241 -10.80 -4.36 -3.17
CA HIS A 241 -10.30 -5.38 -4.07
C HIS A 241 -10.10 -4.86 -5.49
N ASP A 242 -10.87 -3.87 -5.92
CA ASP A 242 -10.69 -3.21 -7.21
C ASP A 242 -10.06 -1.83 -7.06
N LEU A 243 -8.76 -1.75 -7.37
CA LEU A 243 -7.98 -0.52 -7.36
C LEU A 243 -7.70 0.01 -8.78
N THR A 244 -8.28 -0.61 -9.80
CA THR A 244 -7.81 -0.48 -11.19
C THR A 244 -8.87 0.09 -12.14
N SER A 245 -10.14 -0.22 -11.93
CA SER A 245 -11.19 0.07 -12.92
C SER A 245 -11.43 1.55 -13.16
N THR A 246 -11.33 2.39 -12.11
CA THR A 246 -11.43 3.85 -12.26
C THR A 246 -10.25 4.43 -13.03
N LEU A 247 -9.03 3.93 -12.80
CA LEU A 247 -7.85 4.36 -13.57
C LEU A 247 -7.94 3.90 -15.03
N ASP A 248 -8.48 2.70 -15.28
CA ASP A 248 -8.79 2.23 -16.63
C ASP A 248 -9.77 3.14 -17.36
N TYR A 249 -10.78 3.67 -16.65
CA TYR A 249 -11.70 4.64 -17.21
C TYR A 249 -10.97 5.91 -17.67
N PHE A 250 -10.20 6.54 -16.78
CA PHE A 250 -9.43 7.75 -17.12
C PHE A 250 -8.43 7.51 -18.25
N ARG A 251 -7.81 6.32 -18.31
CA ARG A 251 -6.96 5.93 -19.45
C ARG A 251 -7.72 5.89 -20.76
N ARG A 252 -8.89 5.24 -20.80
CA ARG A 252 -9.68 5.02 -22.02
C ARG A 252 -10.28 6.31 -22.55
N GLU A 253 -10.68 7.21 -21.65
CA GLU A 253 -11.27 8.51 -21.97
C GLU A 253 -10.21 9.64 -22.05
N GLN A 254 -8.91 9.32 -21.94
CA GLN A 254 -7.83 10.30 -22.07
C GLN A 254 -7.90 10.98 -23.45
N LYS A 255 -7.83 12.32 -23.45
CA LYS A 255 -7.90 13.12 -24.67
C LYS A 255 -6.70 12.84 -25.58
N ALA A 256 -6.88 13.05 -26.88
CA ALA A 256 -5.81 12.88 -27.87
C ALA A 256 -4.57 13.77 -27.59
N THR A 257 -4.75 14.91 -26.91
CA THR A 257 -3.67 15.79 -26.46
C THR A 257 -2.81 15.19 -25.34
N GLY A 258 -3.29 14.14 -24.66
CA GLY A 258 -2.69 13.59 -23.45
C GLY A 258 -3.33 14.09 -22.14
N ALA A 259 -4.18 15.11 -22.21
CA ALA A 259 -4.88 15.63 -21.03
C ALA A 259 -5.93 14.64 -20.50
N PHE A 260 -6.06 14.56 -19.17
CA PHE A 260 -7.16 13.85 -18.52
C PHE A 260 -8.34 14.79 -18.21
N ASP A 261 -9.53 14.21 -18.07
CA ASP A 261 -10.64 14.84 -17.37
C ASP A 261 -10.44 14.70 -15.85
N ASP A 262 -10.99 15.65 -15.08
CA ASP A 262 -10.90 15.72 -13.62
C ASP A 262 -11.80 14.69 -12.95
N TYR A 263 -13.03 14.62 -13.44
CA TYR A 263 -14.10 13.90 -12.78
C TYR A 263 -15.02 13.24 -13.78
N PHE A 264 -15.77 12.26 -13.29
CA PHE A 264 -16.93 11.72 -13.97
C PHE A 264 -17.99 11.22 -12.98
N ALA A 265 -19.21 11.10 -13.48
CA ALA A 265 -20.27 10.27 -12.91
C ALA A 265 -21.12 9.68 -14.04
N MET A 266 -21.84 8.59 -13.76
CA MET A 266 -22.78 8.03 -14.72
C MET A 266 -24.19 8.55 -14.46
N VAL A 267 -24.78 9.21 -15.45
CA VAL A 267 -26.16 9.70 -15.41
C VAL A 267 -26.94 9.03 -16.53
N ASN A 268 -27.95 8.25 -16.16
CA ASN A 268 -28.76 7.46 -17.11
C ASN A 268 -27.92 6.52 -18.01
N GLY A 269 -26.80 6.00 -17.48
CA GLY A 269 -25.89 5.09 -18.20
C GLY A 269 -24.84 5.77 -19.08
N GLU A 270 -24.87 7.10 -19.18
CA GLU A 270 -23.89 7.88 -19.94
C GLU A 270 -22.97 8.67 -19.01
N PRO A 271 -21.68 8.83 -19.37
CA PRO A 271 -20.74 9.58 -18.56
C PRO A 271 -20.99 11.08 -18.68
N VAL A 272 -21.15 11.73 -17.54
CA VAL A 272 -20.97 13.18 -17.39
C VAL A 272 -19.58 13.38 -16.81
N GLN A 273 -18.67 13.92 -17.62
CA GLN A 273 -17.27 14.12 -17.26
C GLN A 273 -16.78 15.49 -17.72
N GLY A 274 -15.72 15.99 -17.10
CA GLY A 274 -15.11 17.25 -17.50
C GLY A 274 -13.76 17.46 -16.85
N ARG A 275 -13.03 18.45 -17.36
CA ARG A 275 -11.78 18.96 -16.79
C ARG A 275 -12.02 20.36 -16.24
N ILE A 276 -11.48 20.67 -15.07
CA ILE A 276 -11.40 22.06 -14.62
C ILE A 276 -10.11 22.67 -15.19
N GLU A 277 -10.25 23.63 -16.10
CA GLU A 277 -9.11 24.09 -16.93
C GLU A 277 -8.01 24.79 -16.11
N VAL A 278 -8.33 25.31 -14.93
CA VAL A 278 -7.36 25.97 -14.05
C VAL A 278 -6.51 24.97 -13.25
N GLU A 279 -6.82 23.67 -13.31
CA GLU A 279 -6.07 22.62 -12.63
C GLU A 279 -4.96 21.99 -13.48
N ALA A 280 -3.84 21.68 -12.81
CA ALA A 280 -2.62 21.15 -13.41
C ALA A 280 -2.04 19.92 -12.67
N ASP A 281 -2.86 19.23 -11.88
CA ASP A 281 -2.46 18.13 -11.02
C ASP A 281 -2.78 16.73 -11.60
N LEU A 282 -3.78 16.62 -12.47
CA LEU A 282 -4.31 15.36 -12.97
C LEU A 282 -3.26 14.43 -13.57
N GLU A 283 -2.37 14.96 -14.40
CA GLU A 283 -1.41 14.14 -15.14
C GLU A 283 -0.40 13.46 -14.23
N TYR A 284 0.06 14.14 -13.16
CA TYR A 284 0.94 13.52 -12.17
C TYR A 284 0.15 12.60 -11.23
N LEU A 285 -1.10 12.94 -10.90
CA LEU A 285 -1.99 12.13 -10.07
C LEU A 285 -2.30 10.79 -10.74
N PHE A 286 -2.51 10.77 -12.05
CA PHE A 286 -2.73 9.53 -12.79
C PHE A 286 -1.53 8.57 -12.65
N VAL A 287 -0.29 9.07 -12.78
CA VAL A 287 0.93 8.28 -12.55
C VAL A 287 0.99 7.76 -11.11
N GLN A 288 0.69 8.62 -10.14
CA GLN A 288 0.68 8.24 -8.74
C GLN A 288 -0.37 7.15 -8.44
N GLY A 289 -1.59 7.29 -8.96
CA GLY A 289 -2.66 6.31 -8.83
C GLY A 289 -2.29 4.95 -9.42
N VAL A 290 -1.76 4.95 -10.65
CA VAL A 290 -1.31 3.73 -11.32
C VAL A 290 -0.20 3.04 -10.53
N TYR A 291 0.79 3.79 -10.05
CA TYR A 291 1.86 3.22 -9.22
C TYR A 291 1.31 2.59 -7.94
N GLN A 292 0.41 3.27 -7.23
CA GLN A 292 -0.16 2.79 -5.97
C GLN A 292 -1.03 1.53 -6.17
N ALA A 293 -1.86 1.52 -7.22
CA ALA A 293 -2.66 0.35 -7.59
C ALA A 293 -1.77 -0.84 -8.01
N TRP A 294 -0.72 -0.59 -8.81
CA TRP A 294 0.26 -1.63 -9.17
C TRP A 294 0.99 -2.18 -7.95
N GLN A 295 1.44 -1.32 -7.04
CA GLN A 295 2.10 -1.74 -5.80
C GLN A 295 1.21 -2.68 -4.97
N ALA A 296 -0.09 -2.39 -4.89
CA ALA A 296 -1.04 -3.18 -4.12
C ALA A 296 -1.51 -4.48 -4.80
N THR A 297 -1.68 -4.46 -6.12
CA THR A 297 -2.16 -5.60 -6.93
C THR A 297 -1.03 -6.54 -7.38
N GLY A 298 0.16 -5.99 -7.60
CA GLY A 298 1.27 -6.69 -8.24
C GLY A 298 1.08 -6.94 -9.74
N ASP A 299 0.03 -6.38 -10.36
CA ASP A 299 -0.28 -6.61 -11.77
C ASP A 299 0.59 -5.73 -12.68
N THR A 300 1.80 -6.21 -12.94
CA THR A 300 2.73 -5.55 -13.85
C THR A 300 2.18 -5.48 -15.28
N SER A 301 1.38 -6.45 -15.73
CA SER A 301 0.82 -6.43 -17.09
C SER A 301 -0.17 -5.27 -17.26
N TRP A 302 -1.07 -5.10 -16.29
CA TRP A 302 -1.98 -3.97 -16.23
C TRP A 302 -1.24 -2.63 -16.16
N MET A 303 -0.22 -2.51 -15.30
CA MET A 303 0.59 -1.29 -15.20
C MET A 303 1.23 -0.90 -16.53
N LEU A 304 1.74 -1.88 -17.29
CA LEU A 304 2.31 -1.66 -18.62
C LEU A 304 1.27 -1.19 -19.63
N GLU A 305 0.02 -1.62 -19.52
CA GLU A 305 -1.10 -1.11 -20.33
C GLU A 305 -1.39 0.37 -20.03
N GLN A 306 -1.21 0.81 -18.78
CA GLN A 306 -1.38 2.22 -18.39
C GLN A 306 -0.23 3.12 -18.84
N LYS A 307 0.97 2.57 -18.99
CA LYS A 307 2.20 3.34 -19.25
C LYS A 307 2.12 4.29 -20.44
N PRO A 308 1.58 3.93 -21.61
CA PRO A 308 1.42 4.87 -22.71
C PRO A 308 0.59 6.11 -22.34
N ALA A 309 -0.48 5.96 -21.57
CA ALA A 309 -1.31 7.08 -21.13
C ALA A 309 -0.61 7.96 -20.09
N MET A 310 0.13 7.34 -19.16
CA MET A 310 1.01 8.07 -18.23
C MET A 310 1.99 8.97 -18.99
N LEU A 311 2.68 8.42 -19.99
CA LEU A 311 3.68 9.16 -20.77
C LEU A 311 3.05 10.30 -21.60
N ARG A 312 1.86 10.08 -22.18
CA ARG A 312 1.14 11.15 -22.87
C ARG A 312 0.71 12.27 -21.93
N GLY A 313 0.24 11.94 -20.73
CA GLY A 313 -0.12 12.93 -19.71
C GLY A 313 1.09 13.76 -19.27
N ILE A 314 2.20 13.10 -18.94
CA ILE A 314 3.45 13.80 -18.60
C ILE A 314 3.92 14.70 -19.75
N ASN A 315 3.86 14.22 -20.99
CA ASN A 315 4.23 15.03 -22.15
C ASN A 315 3.32 16.25 -22.31
N TYR A 316 2.00 16.11 -22.10
CA TYR A 316 1.05 17.22 -22.10
C TYR A 316 1.45 18.29 -21.08
N SER A 317 1.63 17.92 -19.80
CA SER A 317 2.00 18.89 -18.75
C SER A 317 3.35 19.58 -18.98
N LEU A 318 4.29 18.91 -19.67
CA LEU A 318 5.65 19.41 -19.93
C LEU A 318 5.80 20.14 -21.27
N SER A 319 4.73 20.29 -22.06
CA SER A 319 4.82 20.93 -23.38
C SER A 319 3.68 21.90 -23.70
N ASP A 320 2.50 21.74 -23.08
CA ASP A 320 1.36 22.60 -23.35
C ASP A 320 1.58 24.01 -22.78
N PRO A 321 1.36 25.09 -23.55
CA PRO A 321 1.59 26.46 -23.07
C PRO A 321 0.67 26.86 -21.91
N GLN A 322 -0.43 26.18 -21.64
CA GLN A 322 -1.27 26.43 -20.46
C GLN A 322 -0.82 25.64 -19.22
N ARG A 323 0.21 24.78 -19.36
CA ARG A 323 0.71 23.89 -18.28
C ARG A 323 2.20 24.02 -18.03
N TRP A 324 2.97 24.42 -19.03
CA TRP A 324 4.42 24.47 -18.97
C TRP A 324 4.95 25.89 -19.16
N ASN A 325 5.74 26.36 -18.20
CA ASN A 325 6.56 27.56 -18.36
C ASN A 325 7.93 27.16 -18.93
N PRO A 326 8.27 27.50 -20.18
CA PRO A 326 9.53 27.09 -20.80
C PRO A 326 10.76 27.80 -20.24
N ASP A 327 10.61 29.01 -19.70
CA ASP A 327 11.71 29.82 -19.19
C ASP A 327 12.14 29.34 -17.80
N LEU A 328 11.18 29.09 -16.91
CA LEU A 328 11.42 28.54 -15.59
C LEU A 328 11.62 27.01 -15.62
N GLN A 329 11.15 26.36 -16.68
CA GLN A 329 11.06 24.90 -16.81
C GLN A 329 10.29 24.27 -15.65
N LEU A 330 9.13 24.87 -15.32
CA LEU A 330 8.25 24.43 -14.25
C LEU A 330 6.81 24.32 -14.75
N ILE A 331 6.03 23.49 -14.06
CA ILE A 331 4.58 23.44 -14.25
C ILE A 331 4.01 24.79 -13.81
N ARG A 332 3.18 25.38 -14.66
CA ARG A 332 2.38 26.56 -14.38
C ARG A 332 0.91 26.23 -14.37
N ARG A 333 0.16 27.03 -13.64
CA ARG A 333 -1.31 27.05 -13.65
C ARG A 333 -1.81 28.49 -13.48
N PRO A 334 -3.09 28.77 -13.76
CA PRO A 334 -3.75 29.95 -13.23
C PRO A 334 -3.54 30.08 -11.71
N TYR A 335 -3.52 31.30 -11.19
CA TYR A 335 -3.32 31.56 -9.76
C TYR A 335 -4.57 31.15 -8.97
N THR A 336 -4.58 29.89 -8.53
CA THR A 336 -5.62 29.27 -7.71
C THR A 336 -5.24 29.21 -6.23
N ILE A 337 -6.23 29.02 -5.35
CA ILE A 337 -5.98 28.73 -3.94
C ILE A 337 -5.53 27.28 -3.74
N ASP A 338 -4.25 27.13 -3.40
CA ASP A 338 -3.50 25.87 -3.45
C ASP A 338 -3.92 24.99 -4.65
N THR A 339 -4.19 23.70 -4.43
CA THR A 339 -4.48 22.74 -5.51
C THR A 339 -5.87 22.87 -6.11
N TRP A 340 -6.77 23.63 -5.50
CA TRP A 340 -8.19 23.66 -5.83
C TRP A 340 -8.48 24.43 -7.12
N ASP A 341 -9.71 24.28 -7.59
CA ASP A 341 -10.27 24.79 -8.83
C ASP A 341 -10.65 26.28 -8.81
N PHE A 342 -10.40 27.02 -7.73
CA PHE A 342 -10.80 28.43 -7.62
C PHE A 342 -9.66 29.37 -8.03
N GLU A 343 -9.72 29.98 -9.22
CA GLU A 343 -8.82 31.10 -9.59
C GLU A 343 -9.15 32.35 -8.75
N TYR A 344 -8.13 33.12 -8.37
CA TYR A 344 -8.28 34.36 -7.62
C TYR A 344 -9.12 35.40 -8.37
N GLY A 345 -10.10 35.96 -7.66
CA GLY A 345 -10.94 37.06 -8.15
C GLY A 345 -12.39 37.00 -7.68
N GLY A 346 -12.76 35.96 -6.94
CA GLY A 346 -14.13 35.69 -6.50
C GLY A 346 -15.03 35.14 -7.61
N PRO A 347 -16.28 34.76 -7.28
CA PRO A 347 -17.27 34.36 -8.26
C PRO A 347 -17.52 35.44 -9.32
N THR A 348 -17.59 35.04 -10.58
CA THR A 348 -17.82 35.92 -11.73
C THR A 348 -18.80 35.27 -12.71
N ILE A 349 -19.08 35.92 -13.84
CA ILE A 349 -19.97 35.36 -14.88
C ILE A 349 -19.15 34.47 -15.81
N ALA A 350 -19.47 33.18 -15.80
CA ALA A 350 -18.89 32.17 -16.66
C ALA A 350 -19.30 32.37 -18.14
N PRO A 351 -18.58 31.76 -19.10
CA PRO A 351 -18.92 31.83 -20.52
C PRO A 351 -20.34 31.32 -20.84
N ASP A 352 -20.93 30.47 -19.99
CA ASP A 352 -22.31 29.99 -20.12
C ASP A 352 -23.38 30.97 -19.53
N GLY A 353 -22.94 32.12 -19.01
CA GLY A 353 -23.78 33.18 -18.46
C GLY A 353 -24.15 33.00 -16.99
N LYS A 354 -23.69 31.95 -16.30
CA LYS A 354 -24.00 31.71 -14.88
C LYS A 354 -22.92 32.29 -13.97
N SER A 355 -23.32 32.62 -12.73
CA SER A 355 -22.34 32.95 -11.69
C SER A 355 -21.61 31.68 -11.25
N SER A 356 -20.28 31.71 -11.28
CA SER A 356 -19.41 30.58 -10.94
C SER A 356 -18.06 31.11 -10.45
N PRO A 357 -17.33 30.38 -9.59
CA PRO A 357 -15.90 30.61 -9.50
C PRO A 357 -15.24 30.41 -10.87
N ARG A 358 -14.10 31.06 -11.05
CA ARG A 358 -13.43 31.10 -12.36
C ARG A 358 -12.62 29.83 -12.58
N HIS A 359 -13.16 28.96 -13.45
CA HIS A 359 -12.65 27.61 -13.74
C HIS A 359 -12.15 27.45 -15.20
N TRP A 360 -11.97 28.56 -15.93
CA TRP A 360 -11.57 28.57 -17.34
C TRP A 360 -10.35 29.47 -17.57
N ILE A 361 -9.65 29.26 -18.69
CA ILE A 361 -8.50 30.06 -19.09
C ILE A 361 -8.90 31.02 -20.22
N ASP A 362 -8.63 32.31 -20.04
CA ASP A 362 -8.78 33.34 -21.07
C ASP A 362 -7.67 34.41 -20.98
N GLU A 363 -7.75 35.48 -21.76
CA GLU A 363 -6.75 36.56 -21.79
C GLU A 363 -6.53 37.29 -20.46
N LYS A 364 -7.44 37.15 -19.49
CA LYS A 364 -7.36 37.75 -18.15
C LYS A 364 -6.69 36.85 -17.11
N THR A 365 -6.44 35.59 -17.48
CA THR A 365 -5.86 34.60 -16.57
C THR A 365 -4.47 35.01 -16.15
N ARG A 366 -4.22 34.98 -14.83
CA ARG A 366 -2.90 35.25 -14.26
C ARG A 366 -2.23 33.95 -13.90
N PHE A 367 -1.08 33.70 -14.51
CA PHE A 367 -0.33 32.45 -14.30
C PHE A 367 0.66 32.58 -13.15
N GLY A 368 0.93 31.44 -12.52
CA GLY A 368 1.95 31.30 -11.50
C GLY A 368 2.45 29.86 -11.39
N ILE A 369 3.54 29.72 -10.65
CA ILE A 369 4.16 28.45 -10.29
C ILE A 369 3.67 28.06 -8.90
N MET A 370 2.62 27.25 -8.86
CA MET A 370 2.14 26.62 -7.62
C MET A 370 3.05 25.43 -7.29
N HIS A 371 3.58 25.37 -6.06
CA HIS A 371 4.62 24.38 -5.71
C HIS A 371 4.09 22.95 -5.57
N GLY A 372 2.83 22.78 -5.18
CA GLY A 372 2.13 21.49 -5.12
C GLY A 372 2.11 20.75 -6.46
N ASP A 373 1.86 21.44 -7.58
CA ASP A 373 1.89 20.82 -8.92
C ASP A 373 3.30 20.35 -9.28
N ASN A 374 4.30 21.15 -8.92
CA ASN A 374 5.69 20.88 -9.25
C ASN A 374 6.29 19.77 -8.36
N THR A 375 6.01 19.77 -7.06
CA THR A 375 6.40 18.66 -6.17
C THR A 375 5.67 17.36 -6.56
N GLY A 376 4.41 17.45 -7.01
CA GLY A 376 3.63 16.33 -7.53
C GLY A 376 4.23 15.76 -8.83
N MET A 377 4.54 16.63 -9.79
CA MET A 377 5.21 16.25 -11.04
C MET A 377 6.58 15.62 -10.79
N ALA A 378 7.42 16.22 -9.93
CA ALA A 378 8.70 15.63 -9.55
C ALA A 378 8.52 14.24 -8.92
N HIS A 379 7.50 14.07 -8.07
CA HIS A 379 7.17 12.78 -7.48
C HIS A 379 6.76 11.74 -8.55
N ALA A 380 5.86 12.09 -9.46
CA ALA A 380 5.44 11.20 -10.55
C ALA A 380 6.60 10.77 -11.44
N LEU A 381 7.53 11.68 -11.78
CA LEU A 381 8.74 11.33 -12.55
C LEU A 381 9.64 10.34 -11.77
N ALA A 382 9.77 10.51 -10.46
CA ALA A 382 10.49 9.53 -9.63
C ALA A 382 9.75 8.16 -9.56
N LEU A 383 8.42 8.16 -9.56
CA LEU A 383 7.64 6.92 -9.65
C LEU A 383 7.81 6.22 -11.01
N LEU A 384 7.83 6.97 -12.11
CA LEU A 384 8.17 6.42 -13.43
C LEU A 384 9.55 5.79 -13.44
N SER A 385 10.55 6.43 -12.81
CA SER A 385 11.87 5.84 -12.64
C SER A 385 11.81 4.47 -11.96
N LYS A 386 11.04 4.34 -10.88
CA LYS A 386 10.84 3.06 -10.19
C LYS A 386 10.17 2.01 -11.08
N LEU A 387 9.15 2.39 -11.85
CA LEU A 387 8.48 1.49 -12.80
C LEU A 387 9.38 1.04 -13.96
N GLU A 388 10.39 1.83 -14.32
CA GLU A 388 11.41 1.41 -15.30
C GLU A 388 12.42 0.43 -14.67
N VAL A 389 12.79 0.62 -13.41
CA VAL A 389 13.69 -0.30 -12.69
C VAL A 389 13.09 -1.71 -12.61
N THR A 390 11.77 -1.82 -12.38
CA THR A 390 11.08 -3.13 -12.32
C THR A 390 11.09 -3.86 -13.66
N GLN A 391 11.28 -3.14 -14.76
CA GLN A 391 11.42 -3.67 -16.12
C GLN A 391 12.89 -3.81 -16.55
N ALA A 392 13.84 -3.57 -15.65
CA ALA A 392 15.28 -3.50 -15.95
C ALA A 392 15.65 -2.44 -17.01
N ASN A 393 14.81 -1.41 -17.22
CA ASN A 393 15.05 -0.30 -18.14
C ASN A 393 15.89 0.81 -17.47
N PHE A 394 17.08 0.47 -16.97
CA PHE A 394 17.88 1.36 -16.12
C PHE A 394 18.25 2.71 -16.77
N ALA A 395 18.44 2.74 -18.09
CA ALA A 395 18.73 3.98 -18.80
C ALA A 395 17.54 4.96 -18.74
N GLN A 396 16.33 4.47 -19.01
CA GLN A 396 15.11 5.27 -18.94
C GLN A 396 14.79 5.64 -17.48
N ALA A 397 15.04 4.72 -16.53
CA ALA A 397 14.91 4.99 -15.10
C ALA A 397 15.77 6.19 -14.67
N ASN A 398 17.04 6.20 -15.08
CA ASN A 398 17.96 7.30 -14.77
C ASN A 398 17.50 8.62 -15.41
N GLN A 399 17.00 8.61 -16.64
CA GLN A 399 16.46 9.81 -17.28
C GLN A 399 15.29 10.42 -16.49
N TRP A 400 14.34 9.59 -16.06
CA TRP A 400 13.20 10.05 -15.27
C TRP A 400 13.63 10.60 -13.90
N LEU A 401 14.57 9.92 -13.24
CA LEU A 401 15.11 10.39 -11.96
C LEU A 401 15.85 11.72 -12.11
N SER A 402 16.68 11.87 -13.14
CA SER A 402 17.38 13.13 -13.42
C SER A 402 16.39 14.26 -13.71
N ARG A 403 15.30 14.00 -14.44
CA ARG A 403 14.27 15.00 -14.71
C ARG A 403 13.51 15.40 -13.44
N SER A 404 13.17 14.44 -12.59
CA SER A 404 12.58 14.68 -11.26
C SER A 404 13.47 15.63 -10.43
N GLN A 405 14.77 15.30 -10.32
CA GLN A 405 15.75 16.10 -9.58
C GLN A 405 15.94 17.50 -10.16
N GLN A 406 15.93 17.63 -11.50
CA GLN A 406 16.02 18.93 -12.16
C GLN A 406 14.82 19.83 -11.81
N LEU A 407 13.60 19.29 -11.89
CA LEU A 407 12.37 20.03 -11.59
C LEU A 407 12.36 20.46 -10.12
N THR A 408 12.72 19.56 -9.19
CA THR A 408 12.87 19.91 -7.76
C THR A 408 13.89 21.03 -7.56
N LYS A 409 15.06 20.96 -8.23
CA LYS A 409 16.10 21.99 -8.12
C LYS A 409 15.59 23.35 -8.61
N GLN A 410 14.89 23.39 -9.74
CA GLN A 410 14.31 24.62 -10.30
C GLN A 410 13.24 25.20 -9.37
N LEU A 411 12.34 24.37 -8.86
CA LEU A 411 11.34 24.79 -7.90
C LEU A 411 11.98 25.37 -6.64
N ASN A 412 13.02 24.73 -6.11
CA ASN A 412 13.75 25.21 -4.94
C ASN A 412 14.40 26.59 -5.16
N GLN A 413 14.78 26.92 -6.39
CA GLN A 413 15.38 28.23 -6.70
C GLN A 413 14.32 29.35 -6.72
N VAL A 414 13.09 29.02 -7.08
CA VAL A 414 12.03 30.00 -7.35
C VAL A 414 11.07 30.15 -6.17
N ALA A 415 10.67 29.05 -5.53
CA ALA A 415 9.56 29.03 -4.57
C ALA A 415 9.98 28.82 -3.11
N TRP A 416 11.24 28.48 -2.81
CA TRP A 416 11.68 28.24 -1.43
C TRP A 416 12.01 29.55 -0.71
N ASN A 417 11.31 29.88 0.37
CA ASN A 417 11.51 31.14 1.12
C ASN A 417 12.50 31.02 2.30
N GLY A 418 13.12 29.86 2.50
CA GLY A 418 13.99 29.57 3.65
C GLY A 418 13.33 28.75 4.74
N LYS A 419 11.99 28.71 4.80
CA LYS A 419 11.21 27.96 5.79
C LYS A 419 10.25 26.93 5.17
N PHE A 420 9.60 27.32 4.08
CA PHE A 420 8.63 26.51 3.36
C PHE A 420 8.59 26.95 1.87
N TYR A 421 7.84 26.22 1.05
CA TYR A 421 7.54 26.67 -0.31
C TYR A 421 6.40 27.69 -0.26
N LEU A 422 6.61 28.85 -0.88
CA LEU A 422 5.56 29.83 -1.13
C LEU A 422 4.37 29.16 -1.82
N HIS A 423 3.15 29.53 -1.42
CA HIS A 423 1.91 29.00 -2.00
C HIS A 423 1.93 29.03 -3.53
N ASN A 424 2.36 30.15 -4.11
CA ASN A 424 2.48 30.32 -5.55
C ASN A 424 3.51 31.42 -5.86
N VAL A 425 4.23 31.29 -6.97
CA VAL A 425 5.12 32.34 -7.49
C VAL A 425 4.54 32.90 -8.78
N LEU A 426 4.09 34.15 -8.74
CA LEU A 426 3.47 34.83 -9.86
C LEU A 426 4.44 35.00 -11.04
N GLU A 427 3.98 34.63 -12.25
CA GLU A 427 4.74 34.94 -13.48
C GLU A 427 4.67 36.43 -13.82
N GLN A 428 3.55 37.06 -13.49
CA GLN A 428 3.33 38.50 -13.63
C GLN A 428 2.85 39.05 -12.29
N PRO A 429 3.60 39.98 -11.66
CA PRO A 429 3.18 40.58 -10.41
C PRO A 429 1.83 41.29 -10.54
N PHE A 430 0.97 41.11 -9.54
CA PHE A 430 -0.25 41.90 -9.36
C PHE A 430 -0.50 42.11 -7.86
N ASP A 431 -1.30 43.13 -7.54
CA ASP A 431 -1.61 43.45 -6.15
C ASP A 431 -2.61 42.46 -5.55
N ILE A 432 -2.28 41.89 -4.39
CA ILE A 432 -3.15 41.02 -3.60
C ILE A 432 -3.35 41.70 -2.25
N PRO A 433 -4.38 42.56 -2.13
CA PRO A 433 -4.58 43.35 -0.93
C PRO A 433 -4.64 42.48 0.32
N GLU A 434 -3.99 42.94 1.38
CA GLU A 434 -4.03 42.35 2.73
C GLU A 434 -3.35 40.97 2.85
N VAL A 435 -2.67 40.48 1.81
CA VAL A 435 -1.93 39.21 1.84
C VAL A 435 -0.43 39.46 1.75
N ASP A 436 0.32 38.95 2.73
CA ASP A 436 1.77 38.82 2.64
C ASP A 436 2.12 37.43 2.11
N GLU A 437 2.32 37.32 0.80
CA GLU A 437 2.62 36.06 0.12
C GLU A 437 3.85 35.36 0.71
N ALA A 438 4.83 36.11 1.21
CA ALA A 438 6.05 35.54 1.79
C ALA A 438 5.79 34.73 3.07
N ARG A 439 4.65 34.99 3.74
CA ARG A 439 4.22 34.32 4.98
C ARG A 439 3.14 33.27 4.75
N GLN A 440 2.59 33.18 3.53
CA GLN A 440 1.46 32.34 3.21
C GLN A 440 1.88 30.87 3.03
N LEU A 441 1.67 30.07 4.07
CA LEU A 441 1.88 28.63 4.07
C LEU A 441 0.60 27.96 3.59
N SER A 442 0.70 27.16 2.53
CA SER A 442 -0.41 26.37 2.03
C SER A 442 -0.23 24.88 2.28
N LEU A 443 -1.36 24.15 2.32
CA LEU A 443 -1.41 22.72 2.61
C LEU A 443 -0.49 21.86 1.73
N SER A 444 -0.19 22.26 0.49
CA SER A 444 0.71 21.50 -0.37
C SER A 444 2.11 21.33 0.24
N ASN A 445 2.50 22.15 1.23
CA ASN A 445 3.72 21.92 2.00
C ASN A 445 3.69 20.63 2.83
N SER A 446 2.54 20.23 3.41
CA SER A 446 2.43 18.96 4.14
C SER A 446 2.55 17.76 3.18
N TYR A 447 1.96 17.84 1.98
CA TYR A 447 2.16 16.83 0.92
C TYR A 447 3.61 16.71 0.48
N ALA A 448 4.31 17.85 0.35
CA ALA A 448 5.70 17.87 -0.09
C ALA A 448 6.60 17.03 0.84
N LEU A 449 6.28 16.93 2.14
CA LEU A 449 7.03 16.12 3.11
C LEU A 449 7.10 14.63 2.73
N ASN A 450 6.09 14.12 2.03
CA ASN A 450 5.95 12.70 1.69
C ASN A 450 6.29 12.37 0.22
N ARG A 451 6.60 13.38 -0.59
CA ARG A 451 6.96 13.24 -2.01
C ARG A 451 8.46 12.99 -2.21
N TYR A 452 8.84 12.51 -3.40
CA TYR A 452 10.26 12.33 -3.75
C TYR A 452 10.89 13.68 -4.07
N GLY A 453 12.20 13.81 -3.85
CA GLY A 453 12.94 15.05 -4.08
C GLY A 453 13.01 15.99 -2.86
N MET A 454 12.21 15.76 -1.82
CA MET A 454 12.31 16.54 -0.59
C MET A 454 13.66 16.35 0.12
N GLU A 455 14.34 17.46 0.40
CA GLU A 455 15.61 17.49 1.14
C GLU A 455 15.35 17.54 2.64
N ALA A 456 16.18 16.84 3.43
CA ALA A 456 15.98 16.70 4.87
C ALA A 456 15.90 18.04 5.62
N SER A 457 16.77 19.01 5.31
CA SER A 457 16.77 20.32 5.94
C SER A 457 15.48 21.11 5.66
N ARG A 458 14.96 21.03 4.44
CA ARG A 458 13.70 21.69 4.05
C ARG A 458 12.49 21.03 4.68
N ALA A 459 12.47 19.70 4.73
CA ALA A 459 11.41 18.98 5.41
C ALA A 459 11.32 19.37 6.88
N LEU A 460 12.47 19.43 7.58
CA LEU A 460 12.52 19.84 8.97
C LEU A 460 12.09 21.30 9.15
N ALA A 461 12.44 22.20 8.23
CA ALA A 461 12.00 23.59 8.27
C ALA A 461 10.48 23.73 8.08
N ILE A 462 9.87 22.96 7.16
CA ILE A 462 8.41 22.93 6.98
C ILE A 462 7.73 22.39 8.24
N ILE A 463 8.24 21.30 8.83
CA ILE A 463 7.66 20.73 10.04
C ILE A 463 7.78 21.72 11.21
N ASP A 464 8.93 22.37 11.36
CA ASP A 464 9.13 23.41 12.38
C ASP A 464 8.14 24.56 12.18
N GLU A 465 7.92 25.05 10.96
CA GLU A 465 6.94 26.10 10.70
C GLU A 465 5.52 25.71 11.14
N TYR A 466 5.05 24.51 10.80
CA TYR A 466 3.75 24.01 11.29
C TYR A 466 3.72 23.89 12.81
N TYR A 467 4.81 23.41 13.42
CA TYR A 467 4.91 23.27 14.88
C TYR A 467 4.93 24.63 15.59
N GLN A 468 5.64 25.63 15.07
CA GLN A 468 5.63 26.99 15.63
C GLN A 468 4.23 27.61 15.56
N ARG A 469 3.49 27.42 14.46
CA ARG A 469 2.10 27.88 14.35
C ARG A 469 1.18 27.16 15.32
N ARG A 470 1.39 25.85 15.54
CA ARG A 470 0.69 25.08 16.58
C ARG A 470 0.97 25.61 17.99
N VAL A 471 2.21 25.97 18.29
CA VAL A 471 2.55 26.54 19.61
C VAL A 471 1.92 27.92 19.78
N ALA A 472 1.88 28.72 18.72
CA ALA A 472 1.24 30.05 18.73
C ALA A 472 -0.29 29.99 18.91
N ASP A 473 -0.95 28.97 18.35
CA ASP A 473 -2.37 28.70 18.54
C ASP A 473 -2.64 27.22 18.81
N SER A 474 -3.00 26.93 20.07
CA SER A 474 -3.39 25.59 20.53
C SER A 474 -4.86 25.52 20.98
N SER A 475 -5.67 26.50 20.57
CA SER A 475 -7.08 26.62 20.99
C SER A 475 -7.98 25.48 20.52
N ASN A 476 -7.59 24.75 19.48
CA ASN A 476 -8.34 23.64 18.91
C ASN A 476 -7.45 22.40 18.68
N LEU A 477 -8.04 21.24 18.41
CA LEU A 477 -7.32 20.02 18.07
C LEU A 477 -6.66 20.09 16.70
N SER A 478 -7.12 20.95 15.79
CA SER A 478 -6.64 21.05 14.41
C SER A 478 -6.01 22.41 14.06
N SER A 479 -5.53 23.15 15.05
CA SER A 479 -5.11 24.56 14.91
C SER A 479 -3.95 24.82 13.94
N GLU A 480 -3.23 23.79 13.49
CA GLU A 480 -2.17 23.90 12.49
C GLU A 480 -2.50 23.22 11.15
N TRP A 481 -3.69 22.64 11.03
CA TRP A 481 -4.11 21.88 9.84
C TRP A 481 -4.71 22.80 8.78
N PHE A 482 -4.12 23.96 8.55
CA PHE A 482 -4.65 24.99 7.64
C PHE A 482 -4.67 24.49 6.20
N SER A 483 -5.74 24.81 5.48
CA SER A 483 -5.69 24.80 4.02
C SER A 483 -4.73 25.87 3.49
N ILE A 484 -4.85 27.09 3.99
CA ILE A 484 -3.87 28.15 3.77
C ILE A 484 -3.81 29.11 4.96
N ASP A 485 -2.62 29.63 5.28
CA ASP A 485 -2.43 30.53 6.42
C ASP A 485 -1.29 31.54 6.18
N PRO A 486 -1.52 32.86 6.36
CA PRO A 486 -2.81 33.48 6.62
C PRO A 486 -3.82 33.29 5.47
N PRO A 487 -5.14 33.26 5.77
CA PRO A 487 -6.18 33.19 4.74
C PRO A 487 -6.23 34.48 3.90
N PHE A 488 -6.77 34.36 2.70
CA PHE A 488 -7.12 35.50 1.86
C PHE A 488 -8.34 36.25 2.42
N PRO A 489 -8.50 37.55 2.09
CA PRO A 489 -9.69 38.33 2.45
C PRO A 489 -10.99 37.71 1.92
N ALA A 490 -12.09 38.18 2.49
CA ALA A 490 -13.42 37.74 2.07
C ALA A 490 -13.67 37.97 0.57
N GLU A 491 -14.49 37.10 -0.02
CA GLU A 491 -14.99 37.17 -1.40
C GLU A 491 -13.91 37.02 -2.50
N ARG A 492 -12.67 36.62 -2.14
CA ARG A 492 -11.59 36.35 -3.11
C ARG A 492 -11.65 34.95 -3.70
N PHE A 493 -12.23 34.01 -2.98
CA PHE A 493 -12.48 32.61 -3.34
C PHE A 493 -13.87 32.21 -2.86
N GLY A 494 -14.33 31.00 -3.22
CA GLY A 494 -15.63 30.47 -2.82
C GLY A 494 -16.72 30.63 -3.88
N THR A 495 -17.99 30.47 -3.46
CA THR A 495 -19.19 30.44 -4.33
C THR A 495 -20.21 31.48 -3.87
N THR A 496 -20.93 32.15 -4.78
CA THR A 496 -21.95 33.15 -4.41
C THR A 496 -23.32 32.81 -5.00
N PRO A 497 -24.37 32.57 -4.19
CA PRO A 497 -24.32 32.35 -2.72
C PRO A 497 -23.69 31.00 -2.39
N GLY A 498 -23.00 30.89 -1.25
CA GLY A 498 -22.40 29.62 -0.86
C GLY A 498 -21.29 29.74 0.18
N TRP A 499 -20.36 28.79 0.15
CA TRP A 499 -19.30 28.57 1.14
C TRP A 499 -17.91 28.90 0.57
N GLY A 500 -16.93 29.01 1.47
CA GLY A 500 -15.53 29.28 1.11
C GLY A 500 -15.23 30.74 0.82
N ASN A 501 -16.21 31.62 1.04
CA ASN A 501 -16.09 33.06 0.79
C ASN A 501 -15.40 33.79 1.93
N GLN A 502 -15.47 33.28 3.16
CA GLN A 502 -14.91 33.95 4.33
C GLN A 502 -13.54 33.36 4.73
N PRO A 503 -12.65 34.18 5.32
CA PRO A 503 -11.45 33.66 5.97
C PRO A 503 -11.80 32.62 7.04
N GLY A 504 -11.11 31.47 7.02
CA GLY A 504 -11.38 30.33 7.90
C GLY A 504 -12.41 29.33 7.33
N GLU A 505 -12.89 29.51 6.10
CA GLU A 505 -13.83 28.60 5.46
C GLU A 505 -13.18 27.76 4.37
N TYR A 506 -13.51 26.46 4.33
CA TYR A 506 -13.10 25.53 3.28
C TYR A 506 -11.61 25.66 2.92
N VAL A 507 -11.31 25.97 1.66
CA VAL A 507 -9.94 26.13 1.12
C VAL A 507 -9.27 27.44 1.54
N ASN A 508 -10.02 28.40 2.07
CA ASN A 508 -9.50 29.70 2.49
C ASN A 508 -9.27 29.76 4.01
N GLY A 509 -8.43 28.86 4.53
CA GLY A 509 -8.02 28.83 5.94
C GLY A 509 -8.85 27.90 6.83
N GLY A 510 -9.78 27.14 6.25
CA GLY A 510 -10.40 26.01 6.95
C GLY A 510 -9.37 24.97 7.40
N ARG A 511 -9.72 24.19 8.42
CA ARG A 511 -8.84 23.16 9.00
C ARG A 511 -9.14 21.81 8.36
N MET A 512 -8.18 21.21 7.68
CA MET A 512 -8.40 19.98 6.91
C MET A 512 -7.63 18.80 7.51
N PRO A 513 -8.28 17.67 7.85
CA PRO A 513 -7.57 16.51 8.39
C PRO A 513 -6.51 15.94 7.44
N LEU A 514 -6.65 16.15 6.13
CA LEU A 514 -5.61 15.78 5.14
C LEU A 514 -4.26 16.47 5.42
N VAL A 515 -4.28 17.74 5.89
CA VAL A 515 -3.06 18.46 6.26
C VAL A 515 -2.42 17.80 7.46
N GLY A 516 -3.21 17.50 8.49
CA GLY A 516 -2.75 16.81 9.70
C GLY A 516 -2.17 15.43 9.38
N GLY A 517 -2.84 14.63 8.54
CA GLY A 517 -2.39 13.29 8.17
C GLY A 517 -1.06 13.30 7.40
N GLU A 518 -0.94 14.16 6.37
CA GLU A 518 0.32 14.29 5.63
C GLU A 518 1.45 14.87 6.50
N LEU A 519 1.14 15.83 7.39
CA LEU A 519 2.10 16.36 8.35
C LEU A 519 2.58 15.27 9.32
N ALA A 520 1.68 14.48 9.89
CA ALA A 520 2.03 13.38 10.79
C ALA A 520 2.88 12.32 10.08
N ARG A 521 2.50 11.93 8.87
CA ARG A 521 3.29 11.00 8.04
C ARG A 521 4.69 11.57 7.74
N GLY A 522 4.77 12.87 7.45
CA GLY A 522 6.02 13.59 7.24
C GLY A 522 6.90 13.63 8.49
N THR A 523 6.35 13.89 9.67
CA THR A 523 7.12 13.94 10.92
C THR A 523 7.74 12.58 11.25
N PHE A 524 7.03 11.48 11.04
CA PHE A 524 7.59 10.13 11.18
C PHE A 524 8.74 9.88 10.19
N ARG A 525 8.54 10.27 8.92
CA ARG A 525 9.55 10.12 7.85
C ARG A 525 10.85 10.87 8.14
N TRP A 526 10.74 12.05 8.76
CA TRP A 526 11.87 12.94 9.03
C TRP A 526 12.36 12.91 10.48
N GLY A 527 11.97 11.87 11.23
CA GLY A 527 12.54 11.59 12.55
C GLY A 527 12.05 12.49 13.67
N GLN A 528 10.80 12.95 13.60
CA GLN A 528 10.10 13.64 14.69
C GLN A 528 8.81 12.89 15.12
N PRO A 529 8.92 11.61 15.51
CA PRO A 529 7.76 10.75 15.77
C PRO A 529 6.85 11.23 16.90
N ALA A 530 7.37 11.95 17.90
CA ALA A 530 6.55 12.48 19.00
C ALA A 530 5.45 13.41 18.48
N TYR A 531 5.77 14.26 17.50
CA TYR A 531 4.79 15.15 16.89
C TYR A 531 3.76 14.38 16.03
N GLY A 532 4.20 13.33 15.33
CA GLY A 532 3.30 12.44 14.60
C GLY A 532 2.28 11.73 15.50
N PHE A 533 2.71 11.22 16.66
CA PHE A 533 1.80 10.61 17.64
C PHE A 533 0.82 11.62 18.24
N ASP A 534 1.27 12.84 18.55
CA ASP A 534 0.38 13.93 19.00
C ASP A 534 -0.74 14.21 18.00
N ILE A 535 -0.41 14.36 16.71
CA ILE A 535 -1.41 14.58 15.65
C ILE A 535 -2.40 13.41 15.58
N LEU A 536 -1.92 12.16 15.59
CA LEU A 536 -2.78 10.97 15.54
C LEU A 536 -3.74 10.90 16.72
N ARG A 537 -3.29 11.23 17.94
CA ARG A 537 -4.14 11.29 19.14
C ARG A 537 -5.21 12.37 19.03
N ARG A 538 -4.84 13.57 18.57
CA ARG A 538 -5.78 14.67 18.36
C ARG A 538 -6.84 14.33 17.31
N TYR A 539 -6.45 13.67 16.22
CA TYR A 539 -7.40 13.20 15.23
C TYR A 539 -8.35 12.13 15.79
N ALA A 540 -7.82 11.15 16.53
CA ALA A 540 -8.66 10.12 17.17
C ALA A 540 -9.67 10.73 18.16
N GLN A 541 -9.26 11.73 18.94
CA GLN A 541 -10.14 12.48 19.84
C GLN A 541 -11.20 13.26 19.06
N MET A 542 -10.82 13.92 17.96
CA MET A 542 -11.72 14.72 17.13
C MET A 542 -12.84 13.86 16.52
N ILE A 543 -12.50 12.74 15.89
CA ILE A 543 -13.51 11.88 15.25
C ILE A 543 -14.39 11.12 16.26
N GLU A 544 -13.87 10.84 17.46
CA GLU A 544 -14.67 10.28 18.55
C GLU A 544 -15.70 11.30 19.05
N ALA A 545 -15.27 12.54 19.31
CA ALA A 545 -16.15 13.59 19.82
C ALA A 545 -17.27 13.96 18.82
N GLN A 546 -17.00 13.85 17.53
CA GLN A 546 -17.94 14.24 16.47
C GLN A 546 -18.76 13.08 15.90
N GLY A 547 -18.37 11.83 16.16
CA GLY A 547 -19.00 10.65 15.56
C GLY A 547 -18.79 10.51 14.05
N GLY A 548 -17.81 11.22 13.47
CA GLY A 548 -17.53 11.25 12.03
C GLY A 548 -16.26 12.05 11.71
N SER A 549 -15.93 12.14 10.42
CA SER A 549 -14.84 12.96 9.90
C SER A 549 -15.32 13.79 8.71
N TYR A 550 -14.86 15.03 8.61
CA TYR A 550 -15.27 15.96 7.55
C TYR A 550 -14.04 16.50 6.83
N LEU A 551 -14.20 16.80 5.54
CA LEU A 551 -13.12 17.31 4.69
C LEU A 551 -12.44 18.54 5.31
N TRP A 552 -13.22 19.39 5.97
CA TRP A 552 -12.72 20.58 6.63
C TRP A 552 -13.56 20.97 7.85
N TYR A 553 -12.97 21.83 8.69
CA TYR A 553 -13.53 22.38 9.91
C TYR A 553 -13.27 23.88 9.98
N TYR A 554 -14.17 24.60 10.65
CA TYR A 554 -13.90 25.98 11.04
C TYR A 554 -12.72 26.06 12.03
N PRO A 555 -12.02 27.20 12.15
CA PRO A 555 -11.00 27.41 13.19
C PRO A 555 -11.51 27.13 14.61
N ALA A 556 -12.80 27.35 14.86
CA ALA A 556 -13.47 27.01 16.12
C ALA A 556 -13.65 25.50 16.36
N GLY A 557 -13.39 24.65 15.37
CA GLY A 557 -13.46 23.18 15.43
C GLY A 557 -14.78 22.55 15.01
N ASN A 558 -15.78 23.36 14.64
CA ASN A 558 -17.05 22.83 14.15
C ASN A 558 -16.88 22.27 12.72
N PRO A 559 -17.54 21.16 12.37
CA PRO A 559 -17.54 20.63 11.01
C PRO A 559 -17.96 21.66 9.96
N GLY A 560 -17.24 21.70 8.84
CA GLY A 560 -17.63 22.48 7.68
C GLY A 560 -18.63 21.70 6.80
N ILE A 561 -19.74 22.34 6.42
CA ILE A 561 -20.78 21.73 5.58
C ILE A 561 -20.84 22.49 4.25
N SER A 562 -20.37 21.84 3.18
CA SER A 562 -20.34 22.39 1.83
C SER A 562 -21.65 22.18 1.06
N GLY A 563 -22.62 21.45 1.63
CA GLY A 563 -23.96 21.37 1.08
C GLY A 563 -24.69 20.08 1.45
N PRO A 564 -25.86 19.81 0.83
CA PRO A 564 -26.67 18.62 1.13
C PRO A 564 -25.98 17.29 0.85
N GLN A 565 -24.91 17.30 0.04
CA GLN A 565 -24.15 16.11 -0.34
C GLN A 565 -23.00 15.79 0.63
N THR A 566 -22.70 16.70 1.57
CA THR A 566 -21.63 16.54 2.56
C THR A 566 -21.89 15.31 3.43
N LEU A 567 -20.92 14.41 3.47
CA LEU A 567 -20.88 13.25 4.34
C LEU A 567 -19.92 13.45 5.51
N ALA A 568 -20.28 12.86 6.65
CA ALA A 568 -19.42 12.77 7.84
C ALA A 568 -18.43 11.58 7.75
N THR A 569 -18.03 11.22 6.54
CA THR A 569 -17.21 10.05 6.22
C THR A 569 -15.97 10.41 5.42
N ASP A 570 -15.41 11.62 5.58
CA ASP A 570 -14.26 12.12 4.81
C ASP A 570 -13.20 11.05 4.51
N GLY A 571 -13.17 10.56 3.28
CA GLY A 571 -12.17 9.58 2.86
C GLY A 571 -10.79 10.17 2.65
N TRP A 572 -10.66 11.46 2.33
CA TRP A 572 -9.37 12.06 1.95
C TRP A 572 -8.50 12.28 3.19
N GLY A 573 -8.99 13.02 4.17
CA GLY A 573 -8.26 13.30 5.39
C GLY A 573 -8.11 12.08 6.29
N SER A 574 -9.15 11.25 6.40
CA SER A 574 -9.09 10.03 7.20
C SER A 574 -8.08 9.00 6.67
N THR A 575 -7.94 8.92 5.34
CA THR A 575 -6.91 8.10 4.70
C THR A 575 -5.50 8.62 4.96
N ALA A 576 -5.28 9.94 4.91
CA ALA A 576 -3.96 10.51 5.23
C ALA A 576 -3.55 10.18 6.68
N MET A 577 -4.51 10.20 7.62
CA MET A 577 -4.31 9.80 9.01
C MET A 577 -4.05 8.29 9.15
N LEU A 578 -4.78 7.45 8.42
CA LEU A 578 -4.53 6.01 8.39
C LEU A 578 -3.14 5.68 7.82
N ALA A 579 -2.72 6.39 6.77
CA ALA A 579 -1.38 6.27 6.20
C ALA A 579 -0.31 6.69 7.21
N ALA A 580 -0.50 7.80 7.93
CA ALA A 580 0.39 8.20 9.02
C ALA A 580 0.48 7.14 10.12
N LEU A 581 -0.63 6.47 10.46
CA LEU A 581 -0.65 5.38 11.44
C LEU A 581 0.08 4.12 10.93
N ILE A 582 -0.21 3.64 9.71
CA ILE A 582 0.37 2.39 9.19
C ILE A 582 1.81 2.58 8.70
N GLU A 583 2.06 3.59 7.88
CA GLU A 583 3.38 3.83 7.28
C GLU A 583 4.32 4.60 8.20
N GLY A 584 3.79 5.49 9.04
CA GLY A 584 4.55 6.33 9.95
C GLY A 584 4.76 5.68 11.31
N ALA A 585 3.72 5.60 12.14
CA ALA A 585 3.81 5.10 13.51
C ALA A 585 4.14 3.60 13.57
N ALA A 586 3.35 2.79 12.87
CA ALA A 586 3.61 1.36 12.74
C ALA A 586 4.81 1.06 11.82
N GLY A 587 5.18 2.00 10.97
CA GLY A 587 6.43 1.97 10.21
C GLY A 587 6.45 0.95 9.07
N VAL A 588 5.31 0.58 8.50
CA VAL A 588 5.22 -0.41 7.41
C VAL A 588 5.22 0.28 6.06
N ASN A 589 6.31 0.18 5.31
CA ASN A 589 6.45 0.83 4.01
C ASN A 589 6.85 -0.16 2.91
N ASP A 590 6.02 -0.32 1.88
CA ASP A 590 6.37 -1.13 0.71
C ASP A 590 7.33 -0.35 -0.21
N GLN A 591 8.53 -0.91 -0.42
CA GLN A 591 9.55 -0.35 -1.30
C GLN A 591 9.48 -0.91 -2.72
N ALA A 592 8.66 -1.94 -2.94
CA ALA A 592 8.45 -2.63 -4.22
C ALA A 592 6.94 -2.75 -4.49
N ALA A 593 6.48 -3.93 -4.91
CA ALA A 593 5.08 -4.32 -4.98
C ALA A 593 4.82 -5.52 -4.06
N LEU A 594 3.58 -5.65 -3.55
CA LEU A 594 3.15 -6.77 -2.72
C LEU A 594 3.98 -6.99 -1.45
N TYR A 595 4.65 -5.95 -0.95
CA TYR A 595 5.64 -6.04 0.13
C TYR A 595 6.82 -6.98 -0.19
N GLN A 596 7.16 -7.20 -1.47
CA GLN A 596 8.33 -8.00 -1.86
C GLN A 596 9.61 -7.47 -1.22
N HIS A 597 9.73 -6.15 -1.09
CA HIS A 597 10.70 -5.47 -0.25
C HIS A 597 9.96 -4.54 0.70
N VAL A 598 9.95 -4.88 1.98
CA VAL A 598 9.32 -4.05 3.02
C VAL A 598 10.37 -3.34 3.86
N GLN A 599 10.14 -2.07 4.16
CA GLN A 599 10.83 -1.38 5.24
C GLN A 599 9.95 -1.44 6.50
N LEU A 600 10.49 -1.99 7.59
CA LEU A 600 9.85 -2.00 8.91
C LEU A 600 10.56 -1.02 9.83
N SER A 601 9.79 -0.07 10.34
CA SER A 601 10.29 1.06 11.11
C SER A 601 9.39 1.40 12.31
N PRO A 602 9.06 0.44 13.22
CA PRO A 602 8.11 0.72 14.30
C PRO A 602 8.58 1.89 15.19
N ARG A 603 7.68 2.80 15.54
CA ARG A 603 7.96 4.00 16.36
C ARG A 603 7.38 3.94 17.76
N TRP A 604 6.78 2.81 18.14
CA TRP A 604 6.09 2.61 19.42
C TRP A 604 6.92 2.92 20.66
N ILE A 605 8.25 2.80 20.59
CA ILE A 605 9.14 3.12 21.71
C ILE A 605 9.00 4.59 22.18
N VAL A 606 8.61 5.50 21.28
CA VAL A 606 8.37 6.93 21.57
C VAL A 606 7.03 7.16 22.25
N GLU A 607 6.09 6.22 22.11
CA GLU A 607 4.76 6.29 22.71
C GLU A 607 4.76 5.53 24.06
N PRO A 608 4.77 6.24 25.21
CA PRO A 608 4.96 5.61 26.52
C PRO A 608 3.82 4.66 26.91
N GLU A 609 2.60 4.89 26.45
CA GLU A 609 1.45 4.02 26.76
C GLU A 609 1.52 2.68 26.02
N VAL A 610 2.31 2.57 24.94
CA VAL A 610 2.44 1.33 24.17
C VAL A 610 3.55 0.46 24.75
N GLN A 611 3.13 -0.65 25.35
CA GLN A 611 4.01 -1.69 25.90
C GLN A 611 4.23 -2.84 24.91
N GLN A 612 3.25 -3.10 24.06
CA GLN A 612 3.29 -4.09 23.00
C GLN A 612 2.46 -3.61 21.82
N ALA A 613 2.81 -4.03 20.61
CA ALA A 613 2.02 -3.77 19.41
C ALA A 613 1.99 -5.00 18.50
N GLN A 614 0.81 -5.42 18.05
CA GLN A 614 0.63 -6.37 16.96
C GLN A 614 0.03 -5.64 15.76
N VAL A 615 0.80 -5.60 14.68
CA VAL A 615 0.45 -4.87 13.46
C VAL A 615 0.41 -5.85 12.30
N THR A 616 -0.63 -5.76 11.49
CA THR A 616 -0.72 -6.44 10.20
C THR A 616 -1.14 -5.41 9.16
N ALA A 617 -0.42 -5.33 8.05
CA ALA A 617 -0.80 -4.55 6.88
C ALA A 617 -0.93 -5.51 5.70
N ARG A 618 -2.08 -5.51 5.05
CA ARG A 618 -2.37 -6.36 3.88
C ARG A 618 -3.02 -5.53 2.79
N TYR A 619 -2.58 -5.72 1.56
CA TYR A 619 -3.32 -5.23 0.40
C TYR A 619 -4.54 -6.11 0.13
N ALA A 620 -5.73 -5.54 0.12
CA ALA A 620 -6.97 -6.30 -0.04
C ALA A 620 -7.09 -6.91 -1.45
N ALA A 621 -6.58 -6.21 -2.47
CA ALA A 621 -6.54 -6.66 -3.86
C ALA A 621 -5.57 -7.84 -4.12
N SER A 622 -4.80 -8.28 -3.13
CA SER A 622 -3.80 -9.34 -3.31
C SER A 622 -3.56 -10.18 -2.05
N GLN A 623 -2.51 -11.00 -2.09
CA GLN A 623 -1.96 -11.74 -0.95
C GLN A 623 -0.74 -11.05 -0.33
N GLY A 624 -0.37 -9.85 -0.82
CA GLY A 624 0.74 -9.07 -0.28
C GLY A 624 0.44 -8.61 1.15
N TYR A 625 1.28 -9.02 2.10
CA TYR A 625 1.13 -8.61 3.50
C TYR A 625 2.44 -8.61 4.28
N VAL A 626 2.43 -7.89 5.40
CA VAL A 626 3.41 -8.02 6.48
C VAL A 626 2.70 -7.97 7.83
N SER A 627 3.25 -8.69 8.81
CA SER A 627 2.79 -8.66 10.19
C SER A 627 3.98 -8.60 11.13
N TYR A 628 3.85 -7.89 12.25
CA TYR A 628 4.84 -7.94 13.32
C TYR A 628 4.21 -7.89 14.71
N ARG A 629 4.95 -8.41 15.69
CA ARG A 629 4.76 -8.14 17.12
C ARG A 629 5.96 -7.38 17.63
N TRP A 630 5.71 -6.26 18.30
CA TRP A 630 6.71 -5.44 18.96
C TRP A 630 6.43 -5.47 20.47
N GLN A 631 7.47 -5.58 21.28
CA GLN A 631 7.35 -5.59 22.74
C GLN A 631 8.44 -4.74 23.38
N ARG A 632 8.03 -3.80 24.24
CA ARG A 632 8.94 -2.98 25.04
C ARG A 632 9.65 -3.84 26.08
N GLN A 633 10.93 -3.57 26.29
CA GLN A 633 11.73 -4.10 27.39
C GLN A 633 12.27 -2.93 28.23
N THR A 634 12.78 -3.20 29.43
CA THR A 634 13.29 -2.15 30.34
C THR A 634 14.31 -1.25 29.66
N ASN A 635 15.28 -1.83 28.93
CA ASN A 635 16.29 -1.11 28.16
C ASN A 635 16.34 -1.64 26.73
N GLY A 636 15.20 -1.68 26.04
CA GLY A 636 15.18 -2.31 24.72
C GLY A 636 13.81 -2.59 24.18
N PHE A 637 13.78 -3.38 23.12
CA PHE A 637 12.57 -3.97 22.58
C PHE A 637 12.87 -5.24 21.78
N GLN A 638 11.85 -6.08 21.67
CA GLN A 638 11.80 -7.21 20.76
C GLN A 638 10.86 -6.90 19.60
N LEU A 639 11.20 -7.37 18.40
CA LEU A 639 10.39 -7.31 17.19
C LEU A 639 10.40 -8.68 16.50
N ASP A 640 9.26 -9.36 16.48
CA ASP A 640 9.03 -10.54 15.63
C ASP A 640 8.27 -10.08 14.38
N PHE A 641 8.71 -10.45 13.18
CA PHE A 641 8.02 -10.09 11.94
C PHE A 641 7.88 -11.30 11.02
N THR A 642 6.84 -11.29 10.18
CA THR A 642 6.58 -12.26 9.11
C THR A 642 5.84 -11.58 7.95
N GLY A 643 5.84 -12.15 6.76
CA GLY A 643 5.14 -11.58 5.61
C GLY A 643 5.31 -12.40 4.33
N SER A 644 4.75 -11.88 3.24
CA SER A 644 4.85 -12.48 1.90
C SER A 644 6.11 -12.08 1.13
N GLY A 645 6.93 -11.19 1.69
CA GLY A 645 8.07 -10.59 1.01
C GLY A 645 9.31 -11.48 0.91
N GLN A 646 10.35 -10.94 0.26
CA GLN A 646 11.66 -11.57 0.12
C GLN A 646 12.74 -10.76 0.84
N GLU A 647 12.63 -9.44 0.85
CA GLU A 647 13.57 -8.53 1.50
C GLU A 647 12.88 -7.72 2.61
N THR A 648 13.56 -7.58 3.75
CA THR A 648 13.15 -6.67 4.82
C THR A 648 14.30 -5.72 5.14
N THR A 649 14.03 -4.42 5.09
CA THR A 649 14.89 -3.39 5.68
C THR A 649 14.33 -2.97 7.02
N LEU A 650 15.06 -3.28 8.09
CA LEU A 650 14.75 -2.83 9.44
C LEU A 650 15.36 -1.45 9.65
N GLN A 651 14.55 -0.50 10.11
CA GLN A 651 14.96 0.83 10.57
C GLN A 651 14.52 0.99 12.02
N LEU A 652 15.37 0.52 12.93
CA LEU A 652 15.07 0.34 14.34
C LEU A 652 15.34 1.65 15.09
N PHE A 653 14.28 2.30 15.58
CA PHE A 653 14.38 3.57 16.31
C PHE A 653 15.18 3.40 17.61
N LEU A 654 16.18 4.26 17.82
CA LEU A 654 16.92 4.34 19.07
C LEU A 654 16.47 5.61 19.83
N PRO A 655 15.89 5.47 21.04
CA PRO A 655 15.50 6.62 21.84
C PRO A 655 16.72 7.41 22.34
N ASN A 656 16.50 8.66 22.76
CA ASN A 656 17.57 9.60 23.12
C ASN A 656 18.42 9.12 24.32
N ASP A 657 17.85 8.28 25.17
CA ASP A 657 18.51 7.65 26.32
C ASP A 657 19.29 6.37 25.94
N ALA A 658 19.15 5.87 24.71
CA ALA A 658 19.96 4.75 24.23
C ALA A 658 21.42 5.20 24.05
N PRO A 659 22.39 4.46 24.62
CA PRO A 659 23.81 4.77 24.51
C PRO A 659 24.31 4.65 23.06
N ALA A 660 25.57 5.04 22.83
CA ALA A 660 26.21 4.93 21.52
C ALA A 660 26.27 3.46 21.03
N ASN A 661 26.53 2.53 21.94
CA ASN A 661 26.62 1.10 21.63
C ASN A 661 25.39 0.36 22.17
N VAL A 662 24.55 -0.13 21.27
CA VAL A 662 23.43 -1.01 21.60
C VAL A 662 23.71 -2.42 21.11
N LYS A 663 23.17 -3.43 21.78
CA LYS A 663 23.27 -4.83 21.35
C LYS A 663 22.11 -5.15 20.43
N LEU A 664 22.42 -5.75 19.28
CA LEU A 664 21.46 -6.25 18.32
C LEU A 664 21.61 -7.76 18.17
N THR A 665 20.52 -8.50 18.27
CA THR A 665 20.46 -9.91 17.87
C THR A 665 19.37 -10.13 16.84
N ILE A 666 19.65 -11.02 15.89
CA ILE A 666 18.70 -11.45 14.85
C ILE A 666 18.65 -12.96 14.87
N ASN A 667 17.47 -13.51 15.13
CA ASN A 667 17.23 -14.95 15.34
C ASN A 667 18.18 -15.54 16.40
N GLY A 668 18.44 -14.78 17.48
CA GLY A 668 19.31 -15.17 18.58
C GLY A 668 20.82 -15.02 18.32
N LEU A 669 21.23 -14.66 17.10
CA LEU A 669 22.63 -14.44 16.75
C LEU A 669 23.00 -12.96 16.88
N ALA A 670 24.16 -12.68 17.45
CA ALA A 670 24.70 -11.31 17.50
C ALA A 670 24.86 -10.76 16.08
N SER A 671 24.39 -9.53 15.87
CA SER A 671 24.41 -8.84 14.57
C SER A 671 24.80 -7.38 14.76
N PHE A 672 25.05 -6.70 13.64
CA PHE A 672 25.37 -5.27 13.60
C PHE A 672 24.47 -4.57 12.58
N GLY A 673 24.13 -3.31 12.87
CA GLY A 673 23.39 -2.43 11.97
C GLY A 673 24.21 -1.19 11.64
N HIS A 674 23.85 -0.53 10.54
CA HIS A 674 24.41 0.78 10.20
C HIS A 674 23.64 1.86 10.95
N GLU A 675 24.31 2.64 11.81
CA GLU A 675 23.65 3.76 12.47
C GLU A 675 23.36 4.88 11.47
N ARG A 676 22.12 5.36 11.46
CA ARG A 676 21.68 6.47 10.62
C ARG A 676 20.90 7.48 11.45
N THR A 677 21.17 8.75 11.22
CA THR A 677 20.40 9.85 11.80
C THR A 677 19.40 10.39 10.77
N LEU A 678 18.13 10.51 11.16
CA LEU A 678 17.09 11.19 10.41
C LEU A 678 16.53 12.31 11.29
N GLY A 679 16.76 13.56 10.88
CA GLY A 679 16.43 14.72 11.72
C GLY A 679 17.09 14.60 13.10
N PRO A 680 16.33 14.73 14.20
CA PRO A 680 16.88 14.58 15.55
C PRO A 680 16.96 13.11 16.04
N SER A 681 16.49 12.13 15.26
CA SER A 681 16.36 10.74 15.71
C SER A 681 17.44 9.81 15.15
N ARG A 682 17.88 8.86 15.98
CA ARG A 682 18.87 7.81 15.64
C ARG A 682 18.17 6.50 15.29
N TYR A 683 18.75 5.76 14.35
CA TYR A 683 18.24 4.48 13.86
C TYR A 683 19.37 3.48 13.67
N LEU A 684 19.11 2.20 13.93
CA LEU A 684 19.90 1.11 13.36
C LEU A 684 19.23 0.59 12.09
N GLU A 685 19.95 0.63 10.98
CA GLU A 685 19.50 0.04 9.72
C GLU A 685 20.11 -1.34 9.49
N VAL A 686 19.27 -2.31 9.14
CA VAL A 686 19.69 -3.68 8.78
C VAL A 686 18.90 -4.14 7.57
N ARG A 687 19.56 -4.80 6.62
CA ARG A 687 18.90 -5.46 5.49
C ARG A 687 18.92 -6.97 5.65
N LEU A 688 17.78 -7.61 5.41
CA LEU A 688 17.57 -9.04 5.54
C LEU A 688 16.99 -9.59 4.25
N THR A 689 17.45 -10.75 3.81
CA THR A 689 16.95 -11.47 2.64
C THR A 689 15.82 -12.44 2.97
N LYS A 690 15.06 -12.15 4.04
CA LYS A 690 13.90 -12.91 4.48
C LYS A 690 12.84 -11.96 5.03
N ALA A 691 11.57 -12.29 4.78
CA ALA A 691 10.43 -11.58 5.35
C ALA A 691 9.99 -12.11 6.73
N THR A 692 10.75 -13.01 7.36
CA THR A 692 10.46 -13.52 8.70
C THR A 692 11.71 -13.48 9.59
N GLY A 693 11.55 -13.07 10.85
CA GLY A 693 12.63 -13.09 11.84
C GLY A 693 12.24 -12.50 13.18
N THR A 694 13.10 -12.75 14.17
CA THR A 694 13.04 -12.15 15.51
C THR A 694 14.25 -11.27 15.72
N VAL A 695 14.02 -10.05 16.19
CA VAL A 695 15.04 -9.03 16.44
C VAL A 695 14.94 -8.61 17.89
N ASN A 696 16.07 -8.53 18.59
CA ASN A 696 16.14 -7.87 19.89
C ASN A 696 17.17 -6.75 19.83
N VAL A 697 16.77 -5.57 20.31
CA VAL A 697 17.64 -4.43 20.55
C VAL A 697 17.65 -4.18 22.06
N SER A 698 18.83 -4.14 22.68
CA SER A 698 18.97 -3.90 24.11
C SER A 698 20.16 -3.00 24.44
N TRP A 699 20.07 -2.19 25.49
CA TRP A 699 21.14 -1.32 25.96
C TRP A 699 21.40 -1.34 27.47
#